data_AF-A0A7J3SNM8-F1
#
_entry.id   AF-A0A7J3SNM8-F1
#
_cell.length_a   1.000
_cell.length_b   1.000
_cell.length_c   1.000
_cell.angle_alpha   90.00
_cell.angle_beta   90.00
_cell.angle_gamma   90.00
#
_symmetry.space_group_name_H-M   'P 1'
#
loop_
_entity.id
_entity.type
_entity.pdbx_description
1 polymer ?
#
loop_
_entity_poly.entity_id
_entity_poly.type
_entity_poly.pdbx_seq_one_letter_code
_entity_poly.pdbx_strand_id
1 'polypeptide(L)'
;MKIFQECRLIVAFFGIFLFISSNTFIRAQIKVPEDYSTIQEAIDASPEGAVIIIAQRTWEENIVIKKSVVLQGSGFATVLKGAYYSYSPTIIISSESSSIAVRIKNLTIIERSKDLAPKCISIGGHSYVEINQCRVSCTSDAGDGIVVCEYATLNLLETDIFGCDTALRAEDFSKVMISNCLFFHNEEGVLLEDSAQALISSCQLFGHRDDAISIYGAARAVICRNIIKSNRGFGILSYSSEETTGEENVMEGNGVDLGGNVSGSLRIPLREPTEREIIFPDPRYHHLQEAVDALISGGTLRIKPGTYRTNVTVGKKIRVVGEKGACLLHYSQKPWLPEYSLPVLSLVRGAEVEINNLELQASCLLAVVMAGADARLVMENCSIIGHIGDEKNVEHGIILMQSTSATFSMCVISQTMAGFMLRDAAHAEISNCEISHGVCGVYLEDLAGAHISNNCFRDNRCGIHSISLGEVEGNGNRMIENGIDLVGNLPGTLRTALRTDTEIEIRFPDDRYSSLQEAVDALIPGGRLILEVGQYLAGVTLDKPLTLEAVKENGATLTARTNGAPVLSLVGGADVVLNGLLITSGKERPFSGEGIVLGRNARAILKKCTILNNYKGILVQGHAEAVLTDCVIRKNDSGVVVEHRARVSIIDSSVSENQFVGITLEDVTQAAILNCSIALNKGDGLRLQDNANLEIEKTQIFLNDGYGLVANIEGCRGFSKADEFMGCVRGTENLIPGPTDPTGNKRGGLCPPYPGAPWPANFLRNRE
;
A
#
# COMPACT_ATOMS: atom_id res chain seq x y z
N MET A 1 4.72 38.01 2.89
CA MET A 1 3.58 38.93 2.65
C MET A 1 2.55 38.38 1.65
N LYS A 2 2.95 37.68 0.57
CA LYS A 2 2.02 36.92 -0.30
C LYS A 2 1.42 35.65 0.37
N ILE A 3 2.16 34.99 1.26
CA ILE A 3 1.73 33.74 1.93
C ILE A 3 0.76 34.00 3.11
N PHE A 4 0.95 35.09 3.86
CA PHE A 4 -0.03 35.59 4.86
C PHE A 4 -1.42 35.91 4.26
N GLN A 5 -1.50 36.12 2.93
CA GLN A 5 -2.77 36.24 2.22
C GLN A 5 -3.42 34.87 1.97
N GLU A 6 -2.66 33.77 1.85
CA GLU A 6 -3.21 32.42 1.61
C GLU A 6 -3.89 31.86 2.85
N CYS A 7 -3.30 31.96 4.05
CA CYS A 7 -4.00 31.61 5.31
C CYS A 7 -5.31 32.41 5.52
N ARG A 8 -5.41 33.64 4.98
CA ARG A 8 -6.64 34.46 5.01
C ARG A 8 -7.58 34.22 3.83
N LEU A 9 -7.07 33.89 2.64
CA LEU A 9 -7.85 33.52 1.46
C LEU A 9 -8.45 32.11 1.60
N ILE A 10 -7.80 31.21 2.32
CA ILE A 10 -8.26 29.84 2.57
C ILE A 10 -9.47 29.83 3.50
N VAL A 11 -9.57 30.77 4.45
CA VAL A 11 -10.83 31.04 5.19
C VAL A 11 -11.97 31.44 4.24
N ALA A 12 -11.67 32.05 3.08
CA ALA A 12 -12.66 32.35 2.04
C ALA A 12 -12.92 31.15 1.09
N PHE A 13 -11.94 30.26 0.86
CA PHE A 13 -12.05 29.05 0.02
C PHE A 13 -12.71 27.85 0.74
N PHE A 14 -12.53 27.73 2.07
CA PHE A 14 -13.27 26.80 2.93
C PHE A 14 -14.69 27.28 3.28
N GLY A 15 -15.09 28.43 2.72
CA GLY A 15 -16.45 28.94 2.80
C GLY A 15 -16.74 29.53 4.17
N ILE A 16 -16.73 30.86 4.23
CA ILE A 16 -17.54 31.62 5.18
C ILE A 16 -19.01 31.23 4.91
N PHE A 17 -19.51 30.21 5.60
CA PHE A 17 -20.94 30.06 5.85
C PHE A 17 -21.24 30.66 7.22
N LEU A 18 -21.22 31.98 7.25
CA LEU A 18 -22.08 32.73 8.15
C LEU A 18 -23.53 32.39 7.77
N PHE A 19 -24.08 31.33 8.35
CA PHE A 19 -25.53 31.20 8.41
C PHE A 19 -26.04 32.26 9.39
N ILE A 20 -26.31 33.45 8.84
CA ILE A 20 -27.30 34.35 9.40
C ILE A 20 -28.65 33.65 9.18
N SER A 21 -29.00 32.68 10.05
CA SER A 21 -30.42 32.42 10.29
C SER A 21 -30.92 33.52 11.22
N SER A 22 -31.09 34.72 10.68
CA SER A 22 -31.94 35.75 11.26
C SER A 22 -33.38 35.26 11.11
N ASN A 23 -33.76 34.31 11.95
CA ASN A 23 -35.14 34.05 12.27
C ASN A 23 -35.18 33.85 13.79
N THR A 24 -35.60 34.91 14.46
CA THR A 24 -36.07 34.91 15.85
C THR A 24 -37.31 34.03 15.95
N PHE A 25 -37.13 32.72 15.82
CA PHE A 25 -38.00 31.75 16.49
C PHE A 25 -37.36 31.47 17.84
N ILE A 26 -38.16 31.58 18.91
CA ILE A 26 -37.76 31.06 20.22
C ILE A 26 -37.53 29.56 19.99
N ARG A 27 -36.26 29.11 20.00
CA ARG A 27 -35.94 27.69 19.91
C ARG A 27 -36.58 27.01 21.13
N ALA A 28 -37.40 25.98 20.88
CA ALA A 28 -37.97 25.19 21.97
C ALA A 28 -36.84 24.65 22.83
N GLN A 29 -36.89 24.92 24.14
CA GLN A 29 -35.96 24.37 25.11
C GLN A 29 -36.61 23.18 25.77
N ILE A 30 -35.95 22.03 25.69
CA ILE A 30 -36.39 20.76 26.28
C ILE A 30 -35.31 20.34 27.25
N LYS A 31 -35.68 20.04 28.48
CA LYS A 31 -34.76 19.65 29.53
C LYS A 31 -34.87 18.17 29.83
N VAL A 32 -33.73 17.50 29.97
CA VAL A 32 -33.67 16.07 30.25
C VAL A 32 -32.95 15.92 31.60
N PRO A 33 -33.56 15.30 32.64
CA PRO A 33 -34.73 14.42 32.58
C PRO A 33 -36.11 15.08 32.86
N GLU A 34 -36.19 16.41 32.99
CA GLU A 34 -37.40 17.11 33.47
C GLU A 34 -38.61 16.93 32.53
N ASP A 35 -38.41 17.05 31.22
CA ASP A 35 -39.46 16.94 30.20
C ASP A 35 -39.54 15.54 29.58
N TYR A 36 -38.40 14.82 29.49
CA TYR A 36 -38.29 13.46 28.93
C TYR A 36 -37.27 12.65 29.72
N SER A 37 -37.49 11.33 29.85
CA SER A 37 -36.60 10.43 30.61
C SER A 37 -35.24 10.20 29.97
N THR A 38 -35.17 10.24 28.64
CA THR A 38 -33.98 9.92 27.84
C THR A 38 -33.67 11.05 26.86
N ILE A 39 -32.41 11.12 26.41
CA ILE A 39 -31.97 12.09 25.42
C ILE A 39 -32.59 11.77 24.05
N GLN A 40 -32.67 10.49 23.67
CA GLN A 40 -33.28 10.11 22.39
C GLN A 40 -34.76 10.50 22.29
N GLU A 41 -35.56 10.24 23.33
CA GLU A 41 -36.98 10.65 23.35
C GLU A 41 -37.13 12.16 23.20
N ALA A 42 -36.28 12.94 23.88
CA ALA A 42 -36.26 14.38 23.77
C ALA A 42 -35.91 14.85 22.35
N ILE A 43 -34.93 14.22 21.69
CA ILE A 43 -34.59 14.49 20.29
C ILE A 43 -35.80 14.16 19.42
N ASP A 44 -36.36 12.96 19.51
CA ASP A 44 -37.45 12.50 18.64
C ASP A 44 -38.69 13.40 18.74
N ALA A 45 -39.07 13.82 19.95
CA ALA A 45 -40.21 14.69 20.18
C ALA A 45 -39.95 16.18 19.86
N SER A 46 -38.69 16.59 19.72
CA SER A 46 -38.34 18.00 19.50
C SER A 46 -38.66 18.51 18.09
N PRO A 47 -39.05 19.80 17.93
CA PRO A 47 -39.11 20.43 16.63
C PRO A 47 -37.71 20.73 16.06
N GLU A 48 -37.63 20.96 14.75
CA GLU A 48 -36.38 21.32 14.06
C GLU A 48 -35.69 22.52 14.75
N GLY A 49 -34.40 22.36 15.07
CA GLY A 49 -33.56 23.39 15.66
C GLY A 49 -33.71 23.58 17.17
N ALA A 50 -34.49 22.75 17.86
CA ALA A 50 -34.66 22.78 19.31
C ALA A 50 -33.35 22.67 20.10
N VAL A 51 -33.36 23.12 21.35
CA VAL A 51 -32.25 23.00 22.30
C VAL A 51 -32.61 21.98 23.36
N ILE A 52 -31.87 20.88 23.39
CA ILE A 52 -31.96 19.83 24.40
C ILE A 52 -30.92 20.14 25.48
N ILE A 53 -31.38 20.53 26.66
CA ILE A 53 -30.57 20.83 27.84
C ILE A 53 -30.44 19.56 28.66
N ILE A 54 -29.23 19.04 28.76
CA ILE A 54 -28.94 17.75 29.37
C ILE A 54 -28.41 17.99 30.79
N ALA A 55 -29.12 17.46 31.78
CA ALA A 55 -28.71 17.59 33.18
C ALA A 55 -27.40 16.85 33.46
N GLN A 56 -26.61 17.42 34.37
CA GLN A 56 -25.32 16.88 34.78
C GLN A 56 -25.47 15.52 35.49
N ARG A 57 -25.20 14.44 34.75
CA ARG A 57 -25.02 13.05 35.23
C ARG A 57 -24.40 12.20 34.12
N THR A 58 -24.20 10.91 34.39
CA THR A 58 -23.93 9.93 33.34
C THR A 58 -25.25 9.44 32.72
N TRP A 59 -25.34 9.59 31.40
CA TRP A 59 -26.40 9.10 30.54
C TRP A 59 -25.87 7.89 29.78
N GLU A 60 -26.50 6.73 29.91
CA GLU A 60 -26.12 5.53 29.18
C GLU A 60 -27.06 5.34 27.99
N GLU A 61 -26.71 5.92 26.85
CA GLU A 61 -27.53 5.93 25.63
C GLU A 61 -26.64 5.89 24.38
N ASN A 62 -27.14 5.25 23.32
CA ASN A 62 -26.65 5.44 21.96
C ASN A 62 -27.70 6.27 21.22
N ILE A 63 -27.35 7.48 20.79
CA ILE A 63 -28.31 8.42 20.22
C ILE A 63 -28.14 8.57 18.70
N VAL A 64 -29.26 8.74 18.00
CA VAL A 64 -29.33 8.93 16.55
C VAL A 64 -30.01 10.26 16.27
N ILE A 65 -29.31 11.14 15.55
CA ILE A 65 -29.75 12.48 15.20
C ILE A 65 -29.92 12.57 13.69
N LYS A 66 -31.18 12.74 13.24
CA LYS A 66 -31.56 12.86 11.82
C LYS A 66 -32.17 14.22 11.46
N LYS A 67 -32.09 15.19 12.38
CA LYS A 67 -32.66 16.53 12.27
C LYS A 67 -31.78 17.57 12.94
N SER A 68 -31.98 18.83 12.61
CA SER A 68 -31.24 19.93 13.23
C SER A 68 -31.62 20.06 14.70
N VAL A 69 -30.62 20.11 15.58
CA VAL A 69 -30.84 20.18 17.04
C VAL A 69 -29.58 20.72 17.73
N VAL A 70 -29.74 21.26 18.93
CA VAL A 70 -28.63 21.61 19.82
C VAL A 70 -28.66 20.69 21.04
N LEU A 71 -27.59 19.96 21.30
CA LEU A 71 -27.36 19.25 22.55
C LEU A 71 -26.45 20.10 23.43
N GLN A 72 -26.94 20.48 24.60
CA GLN A 72 -26.23 21.34 25.53
C GLN A 72 -26.15 20.70 26.91
N GLY A 73 -24.96 20.29 27.30
CA GLY A 73 -24.66 19.89 28.68
C GLY A 73 -24.36 21.08 29.58
N SER A 74 -24.11 20.77 30.86
CA SER A 74 -23.72 21.74 31.89
C SER A 74 -22.21 21.72 32.20
N GLY A 75 -21.40 21.14 31.30
CA GLY A 75 -19.94 20.99 31.42
C GLY A 75 -19.52 19.52 31.44
N PHE A 76 -18.23 19.25 31.62
CA PHE A 76 -17.63 17.90 31.49
C PHE A 76 -18.18 16.83 32.44
N ALA A 77 -18.91 17.21 33.50
CA ALA A 77 -19.61 16.26 34.37
C ALA A 77 -20.96 15.79 33.78
N THR A 78 -21.37 16.34 32.65
CA THR A 78 -22.49 15.83 31.83
C THR A 78 -21.91 14.81 30.86
N VAL A 79 -22.04 13.52 31.19
CA VAL A 79 -21.39 12.42 30.47
C VAL A 79 -22.43 11.67 29.65
N LEU A 80 -22.24 11.56 28.35
CA LEU A 80 -22.98 10.66 27.48
C LEU A 80 -22.09 9.46 27.17
N LYS A 81 -22.49 8.28 27.66
CA LYS A 81 -21.78 7.02 27.51
C LYS A 81 -22.61 6.07 26.67
N GLY A 82 -22.01 5.36 25.71
CA GLY A 82 -22.69 4.31 24.95
C GLY A 82 -23.34 3.27 25.87
N ALA A 83 -24.56 2.82 25.56
CA ALA A 83 -25.31 1.88 26.39
C ALA A 83 -24.87 0.42 26.16
N TYR A 84 -24.48 0.07 24.93
CA TYR A 84 -24.22 -1.31 24.51
C TYR A 84 -22.74 -1.56 24.18
N TYR A 85 -22.27 -2.77 24.49
CA TYR A 85 -21.00 -3.32 23.96
C TYR A 85 -21.21 -3.74 22.50
N SER A 86 -21.22 -2.78 21.58
CA SER A 86 -21.46 -3.02 20.16
C SER A 86 -20.59 -2.12 19.29
N TYR A 87 -20.54 -2.39 17.97
CA TYR A 87 -19.93 -1.47 17.00
C TYR A 87 -20.69 -0.14 16.83
N SER A 88 -21.87 0.00 17.47
CA SER A 88 -22.71 1.19 17.30
C SER A 88 -22.09 2.40 18.01
N PRO A 89 -21.95 3.54 17.31
CA PRO A 89 -21.43 4.76 17.93
C PRO A 89 -22.29 5.28 19.09
N THR A 90 -21.70 6.03 20.02
CA THR A 90 -22.46 6.72 21.08
C THR A 90 -23.38 7.79 20.48
N ILE A 91 -22.92 8.51 19.47
CA ILE A 91 -23.71 9.47 18.71
C ILE A 91 -23.59 9.16 17.22
N ILE A 92 -24.73 8.97 16.55
CA ILE A 92 -24.81 8.86 15.10
C ILE A 92 -25.54 10.09 14.57
N ILE A 93 -24.89 10.83 13.66
CA ILE A 93 -25.46 11.98 12.97
C ILE A 93 -25.43 11.70 11.48
N SER A 94 -26.60 11.53 10.86
CA SER A 94 -26.67 11.35 9.42
C SER A 94 -28.04 11.76 8.90
N SER A 95 -28.06 12.31 7.68
CA SER A 95 -29.26 12.58 6.92
C SER A 95 -29.03 12.32 5.44
N GLU A 96 -29.83 11.40 4.88
CA GLU A 96 -29.76 10.97 3.48
C GLU A 96 -30.51 11.94 2.54
N SER A 97 -31.45 12.73 3.06
CA SER A 97 -32.46 13.43 2.23
C SER A 97 -32.37 14.97 2.28
N SER A 98 -31.76 15.53 3.32
CA SER A 98 -31.71 16.99 3.54
C SER A 98 -30.54 17.38 4.43
N SER A 99 -29.94 18.54 4.17
CA SER A 99 -28.87 19.04 5.04
C SER A 99 -29.41 19.40 6.43
N ILE A 100 -28.75 18.89 7.48
CA ILE A 100 -29.11 19.13 8.88
C ILE A 100 -27.99 19.88 9.60
N ALA A 101 -28.35 20.67 10.62
CA ALA A 101 -27.39 21.40 11.44
C ALA A 101 -27.45 20.96 12.91
N VAL A 102 -26.40 20.30 13.39
CA VAL A 102 -26.32 19.80 14.78
C VAL A 102 -25.25 20.59 15.54
N ARG A 103 -25.56 21.01 16.77
CA ARG A 103 -24.55 21.60 17.68
C ARG A 103 -24.47 20.80 18.96
N ILE A 104 -23.27 20.45 19.39
CA ILE A 104 -22.99 19.69 20.62
C ILE A 104 -22.05 20.52 21.48
N LYS A 105 -22.47 20.87 22.70
CA LYS A 105 -21.67 21.72 23.59
C LYS A 105 -21.65 21.26 25.03
N ASN A 106 -20.52 21.44 25.71
CA ASN A 106 -20.37 21.26 27.16
C ASN A 106 -20.69 19.84 27.64
N LEU A 107 -20.19 18.83 26.92
CA LEU A 107 -20.44 17.41 27.17
C LEU A 107 -19.15 16.61 27.20
N THR A 108 -19.13 15.53 27.97
CA THR A 108 -18.14 14.45 27.84
C THR A 108 -18.83 13.29 27.11
N ILE A 109 -18.23 12.78 26.04
CA ILE A 109 -18.75 11.71 25.21
C ILE A 109 -17.77 10.55 25.27
N ILE A 110 -18.29 9.39 25.65
CA ILE A 110 -17.51 8.16 25.81
C ILE A 110 -18.28 7.06 25.11
N GLU A 111 -17.59 6.25 24.34
CA GLU A 111 -18.07 4.98 23.86
C GLU A 111 -18.11 3.91 24.97
N ARG A 112 -18.61 2.73 24.63
CA ARG A 112 -18.61 1.60 25.55
C ARG A 112 -18.19 0.35 24.79
N SER A 113 -16.99 -0.15 25.06
CA SER A 113 -16.50 -1.36 24.44
C SER A 113 -15.68 -2.22 25.39
N LYS A 114 -15.60 -3.50 25.04
CA LYS A 114 -14.78 -4.54 25.64
C LYS A 114 -14.34 -5.46 24.49
N ASP A 115 -13.44 -4.97 23.65
CA ASP A 115 -12.80 -5.70 22.53
C ASP A 115 -13.43 -5.51 21.13
N LEU A 116 -14.31 -4.52 20.94
CA LEU A 116 -14.79 -4.07 19.63
C LEU A 116 -14.18 -2.69 19.29
N ALA A 117 -14.19 -2.30 18.01
CA ALA A 117 -13.74 -1.00 17.51
C ALA A 117 -14.92 0.00 17.31
N PRO A 118 -15.55 0.50 18.38
CA PRO A 118 -16.67 1.45 18.28
C PRO A 118 -16.17 2.85 17.94
N LYS A 119 -17.11 3.75 17.65
CA LYS A 119 -16.85 5.18 17.45
C LYS A 119 -17.53 5.98 18.57
N CYS A 120 -16.94 7.05 19.11
CA CYS A 120 -17.71 7.92 20.01
C CYS A 120 -18.76 8.70 19.22
N ILE A 121 -18.36 9.32 18.11
CA ILE A 121 -19.24 10.11 17.24
C ILE A 121 -19.01 9.70 15.79
N SER A 122 -20.10 9.39 15.08
CA SER A 122 -20.08 9.15 13.63
C SER A 122 -20.95 10.20 12.94
N ILE A 123 -20.37 10.88 11.95
CA ILE A 123 -21.01 11.96 11.20
C ILE A 123 -20.94 11.62 9.71
N GLY A 124 -22.11 11.46 9.08
CA GLY A 124 -22.23 11.16 7.65
C GLY A 124 -23.35 11.97 7.00
N GLY A 125 -23.67 11.64 5.74
CA GLY A 125 -24.65 12.33 4.93
C GLY A 125 -24.30 13.78 4.64
N HIS A 126 -25.32 14.61 4.43
CA HIS A 126 -25.16 16.05 4.21
C HIS A 126 -25.24 16.85 5.53
N SER A 127 -24.57 16.38 6.57
CA SER A 127 -24.65 16.94 7.93
C SER A 127 -23.64 18.07 8.15
N TYR A 128 -24.07 19.16 8.77
CA TYR A 128 -23.20 20.20 9.33
C TYR A 128 -23.20 20.09 10.85
N VAL A 129 -22.04 19.85 11.45
CA VAL A 129 -21.91 19.64 12.89
C VAL A 129 -20.92 20.62 13.50
N GLU A 130 -21.32 21.27 14.59
CA GLU A 130 -20.43 22.06 15.44
C GLU A 130 -20.28 21.38 16.80
N ILE A 131 -19.05 21.03 17.17
CA ILE A 131 -18.72 20.48 18.48
C ILE A 131 -17.82 21.49 19.20
N ASN A 132 -18.23 21.91 20.40
CA ASN A 132 -17.57 23.00 21.10
C ASN A 132 -17.52 22.76 22.61
N GLN A 133 -16.36 22.94 23.24
CA GLN A 133 -16.19 22.78 24.69
C GLN A 133 -16.61 21.38 25.17
N CYS A 134 -16.16 20.36 24.44
CA CYS A 134 -16.47 18.96 24.75
C CYS A 134 -15.22 18.18 25.14
N ARG A 135 -15.45 16.97 25.66
CA ARG A 135 -14.42 15.93 25.75
C ARG A 135 -14.91 14.69 25.03
N VAL A 136 -14.06 14.09 24.22
CA VAL A 136 -14.28 12.80 23.58
C VAL A 136 -13.18 11.87 24.02
N SER A 137 -13.51 10.69 24.52
CA SER A 137 -12.48 9.76 24.97
C SER A 137 -12.88 8.32 24.77
N CYS A 138 -11.90 7.48 24.47
CA CYS A 138 -12.10 6.07 24.32
C CYS A 138 -11.62 5.24 25.54
N THR A 139 -12.33 4.14 25.78
CA THR A 139 -12.10 3.10 26.80
C THR A 139 -11.50 1.83 26.22
N SER A 140 -11.47 1.69 24.90
CA SER A 140 -10.86 0.60 24.15
C SER A 140 -9.70 1.12 23.29
N ASP A 141 -8.61 0.35 23.22
CA ASP A 141 -7.46 0.64 22.34
C ASP A 141 -7.78 0.54 20.84
N ALA A 142 -9.01 0.15 20.46
CA ALA A 142 -9.44 0.02 19.05
C ALA A 142 -10.59 0.98 18.68
N GLY A 143 -11.01 1.87 19.59
CA GLY A 143 -12.15 2.75 19.37
C GLY A 143 -11.75 4.09 18.77
N ASP A 144 -12.49 4.58 17.76
CA ASP A 144 -12.29 5.91 17.18
C ASP A 144 -13.04 6.99 17.99
N GLY A 145 -12.45 8.17 18.09
CA GLY A 145 -13.09 9.33 18.70
C GLY A 145 -14.22 9.86 17.82
N ILE A 146 -13.86 10.58 16.76
CA ILE A 146 -14.82 11.18 15.82
C ILE A 146 -14.52 10.70 14.41
N VAL A 147 -15.51 10.14 13.73
CA VAL A 147 -15.42 9.79 12.31
C VAL A 147 -16.36 10.65 11.48
N VAL A 148 -15.82 11.28 10.44
CA VAL A 148 -16.54 12.13 9.49
C VAL A 148 -16.40 11.53 8.10
N CYS A 149 -17.51 11.19 7.45
CA CYS A 149 -17.49 10.55 6.14
C CYS A 149 -18.50 11.19 5.16
N GLU A 150 -18.58 10.64 3.96
CA GLU A 150 -19.43 11.07 2.87
C GLU A 150 -19.23 12.56 2.53
N TYR A 151 -20.26 13.39 2.72
CA TYR A 151 -20.25 14.83 2.43
C TYR A 151 -20.35 15.69 3.69
N ALA A 152 -20.14 15.10 4.87
CA ALA A 152 -20.35 15.78 6.14
C ALA A 152 -19.31 16.88 6.38
N THR A 153 -19.74 17.90 7.11
CA THR A 153 -18.88 19.01 7.55
C THR A 153 -18.85 19.08 9.08
N LEU A 154 -17.66 19.12 9.64
CA LEU A 154 -17.42 19.27 11.07
C LEU A 154 -16.64 20.56 11.37
N ASN A 155 -17.16 21.36 12.31
CA ASN A 155 -16.43 22.44 12.95
C ASN A 155 -16.17 22.05 14.42
N LEU A 156 -14.93 21.75 14.75
CA LEU A 156 -14.48 21.30 16.05
C LEU A 156 -13.69 22.41 16.75
N LEU A 157 -14.19 22.85 17.90
CA LEU A 157 -13.59 23.95 18.67
C LEU A 157 -13.41 23.57 20.13
N GLU A 158 -12.31 24.01 20.76
CA GLU A 158 -12.12 23.95 22.22
C GLU A 158 -12.45 22.56 22.80
N THR A 159 -12.09 21.49 22.10
CA THR A 159 -12.48 20.12 22.45
C THR A 159 -11.24 19.27 22.71
N ASP A 160 -11.28 18.47 23.78
CA ASP A 160 -10.23 17.52 24.13
C ASP A 160 -10.59 16.13 23.57
N ILE A 161 -9.66 15.47 22.86
CA ILE A 161 -9.83 14.10 22.35
C ILE A 161 -8.64 13.21 22.74
N PHE A 162 -8.90 12.11 23.48
CA PHE A 162 -7.84 11.27 24.04
C PHE A 162 -8.22 9.80 24.27
N GLY A 163 -7.21 8.92 24.34
CA GLY A 163 -7.38 7.50 24.66
C GLY A 163 -8.03 6.66 23.56
N CYS A 164 -8.12 7.18 22.34
CA CYS A 164 -8.69 6.51 21.16
C CYS A 164 -7.62 5.87 20.29
N ASP A 165 -8.04 4.96 19.42
CA ASP A 165 -7.24 4.46 18.30
C ASP A 165 -6.96 5.63 17.35
N THR A 166 -7.94 6.05 16.54
CA THR A 166 -7.87 7.34 15.84
C THR A 166 -8.69 8.40 16.58
N ALA A 167 -8.07 9.53 16.94
CA ALA A 167 -8.80 10.59 17.65
C ALA A 167 -9.86 11.26 16.75
N LEU A 168 -9.48 11.61 15.52
CA LEU A 168 -10.39 12.10 14.50
C LEU A 168 -10.02 11.53 13.12
N ARG A 169 -10.97 10.87 12.47
CA ARG A 169 -10.84 10.35 11.11
C ARG A 169 -11.80 11.08 10.16
N ALA A 170 -11.29 11.53 9.03
CA ALA A 170 -12.07 12.16 7.96
C ALA A 170 -11.85 11.43 6.63
N GLU A 171 -12.93 10.93 6.02
CA GLU A 171 -12.93 10.07 4.83
C GLU A 171 -13.79 10.69 3.71
N ASP A 172 -13.84 10.03 2.55
CA ASP A 172 -14.63 10.39 1.38
C ASP A 172 -14.41 11.86 0.92
N PHE A 173 -15.44 12.69 0.96
CA PHE A 173 -15.44 14.11 0.55
C PHE A 173 -15.71 15.04 1.73
N SER A 174 -15.48 14.56 2.95
CA SER A 174 -15.78 15.29 4.18
C SER A 174 -14.92 16.55 4.36
N LYS A 175 -15.44 17.50 5.14
CA LYS A 175 -14.75 18.77 5.43
C LYS A 175 -14.65 19.01 6.93
N VAL A 176 -13.43 19.20 7.44
CA VAL A 176 -13.20 19.38 8.87
C VAL A 176 -12.43 20.66 9.14
N MET A 177 -12.97 21.51 10.01
CA MET A 177 -12.29 22.67 10.58
C MET A 177 -12.01 22.41 12.05
N ILE A 178 -10.74 22.42 12.44
CA ILE A 178 -10.29 22.12 13.80
C ILE A 178 -9.56 23.35 14.34
N SER A 179 -10.03 23.87 15.48
CA SER A 179 -9.42 25.04 16.10
C SER A 179 -9.38 24.96 17.62
N ASN A 180 -8.26 25.37 18.23
CA ASN A 180 -8.09 25.44 19.68
C ASN A 180 -8.40 24.11 20.41
N CYS A 181 -8.11 22.98 19.77
CA CYS A 181 -8.38 21.65 20.33
C CYS A 181 -7.12 21.00 20.91
N LEU A 182 -7.32 20.03 21.79
CA LEU A 182 -6.26 19.21 22.38
C LEU A 182 -6.45 17.76 21.97
N PHE A 183 -5.48 17.19 21.26
CA PHE A 183 -5.43 15.78 20.91
C PHE A 183 -4.26 15.16 21.66
N PHE A 184 -4.50 14.12 22.46
CA PHE A 184 -3.41 13.54 23.23
C PHE A 184 -3.61 12.08 23.61
N HIS A 185 -2.51 11.33 23.72
CA HIS A 185 -2.53 9.94 24.18
C HIS A 185 -3.51 9.03 23.42
N ASN A 186 -3.54 9.18 22.10
CA ASN A 186 -4.23 8.28 21.17
C ASN A 186 -3.21 7.36 20.48
N GLU A 187 -3.64 6.35 19.71
CA GLU A 187 -2.73 5.72 18.73
C GLU A 187 -2.36 6.76 17.66
N GLU A 188 -3.35 7.21 16.88
CA GLU A 188 -3.25 8.23 15.84
C GLU A 188 -3.98 9.51 16.25
N GLY A 189 -3.42 10.68 15.91
CA GLY A 189 -4.05 11.97 16.17
C GLY A 189 -5.20 12.27 15.19
N VAL A 190 -4.88 12.80 14.01
CA VAL A 190 -5.85 13.15 12.96
C VAL A 190 -5.51 12.41 11.67
N LEU A 191 -6.46 11.63 11.17
CA LEU A 191 -6.32 10.88 9.92
C LEU A 191 -7.24 11.43 8.84
N LEU A 192 -6.68 11.78 7.68
CA LEU A 192 -7.41 12.23 6.50
C LEU A 192 -7.19 11.23 5.35
N GLU A 193 -8.28 10.74 4.77
CA GLU A 193 -8.27 9.74 3.70
C GLU A 193 -9.11 10.21 2.50
N ASP A 194 -9.04 9.47 1.39
CA ASP A 194 -9.77 9.72 0.15
C ASP A 194 -9.62 11.15 -0.39
N SER A 195 -10.67 11.96 -0.38
CA SER A 195 -10.71 13.34 -0.86
C SER A 195 -11.11 14.33 0.25
N ALA A 196 -10.91 13.94 1.52
CA ALA A 196 -11.25 14.76 2.67
C ALA A 196 -10.45 16.07 2.70
N GLN A 197 -11.04 17.12 3.27
CA GLN A 197 -10.42 18.45 3.36
C GLN A 197 -10.36 18.93 4.80
N ALA A 198 -9.19 19.37 5.25
CA ALA A 198 -9.00 19.84 6.61
C ALA A 198 -8.32 21.22 6.72
N LEU A 199 -8.80 22.02 7.66
CA LEU A 199 -8.09 23.18 8.19
C LEU A 199 -7.83 22.94 9.68
N ILE A 200 -6.57 22.81 10.07
CA ILE A 200 -6.16 22.50 11.45
C ILE A 200 -5.33 23.65 11.98
N SER A 201 -5.84 24.35 13.00
CA SER A 201 -5.18 25.56 13.49
C SER A 201 -5.21 25.75 15.00
N SER A 202 -4.13 26.29 15.56
CA SER A 202 -4.05 26.62 16.99
C SER A 202 -4.37 25.44 17.93
N CYS A 203 -4.09 24.22 17.49
CA CYS A 203 -4.30 22.99 18.26
C CYS A 203 -2.99 22.50 18.90
N GLN A 204 -3.11 21.63 19.90
CA GLN A 204 -1.98 20.87 20.44
C GLN A 204 -2.22 19.38 20.20
N LEU A 205 -1.25 18.71 19.59
CA LEU A 205 -1.29 17.28 19.28
C LEU A 205 -0.04 16.61 19.88
N PHE A 206 -0.22 15.76 20.90
CA PHE A 206 0.93 15.25 21.64
C PHE A 206 0.77 13.87 22.29
N GLY A 207 1.87 13.15 22.41
CA GLY A 207 1.92 11.88 23.11
C GLY A 207 1.13 10.76 22.42
N HIS A 208 0.95 10.86 21.10
CA HIS A 208 0.39 9.80 20.27
C HIS A 208 1.39 8.64 20.14
N ARG A 209 0.87 7.40 20.07
CA ARG A 209 1.70 6.19 19.92
C ARG A 209 2.15 5.97 18.47
N ASP A 210 1.49 6.61 17.52
CA ASP A 210 1.84 6.70 16.10
C ASP A 210 1.98 8.18 15.67
N ASP A 211 1.41 8.58 14.54
CA ASP A 211 1.53 9.91 13.96
C ASP A 211 0.53 10.90 14.60
N ALA A 212 0.88 12.18 14.59
CA ALA A 212 -0.03 13.22 15.05
C ALA A 212 -1.04 13.62 13.97
N ILE A 213 -0.61 13.69 12.70
CA ILE A 213 -1.48 14.00 11.56
C ILE A 213 -1.02 13.16 10.37
N SER A 214 -1.89 12.30 9.87
CA SER A 214 -1.68 11.46 8.70
C SER A 214 -2.65 11.80 7.57
N ILE A 215 -2.14 11.87 6.34
CA ILE A 215 -2.88 12.34 5.17
C ILE A 215 -2.60 11.43 3.96
N TYR A 216 -3.65 10.78 3.44
CA TYR A 216 -3.58 9.79 2.36
C TYR A 216 -4.54 10.12 1.20
N GLY A 217 -4.41 9.35 0.11
CA GLY A 217 -5.26 9.48 -1.07
C GLY A 217 -5.05 10.80 -1.81
N ALA A 218 -6.14 11.53 -2.03
CA ALA A 218 -6.18 12.88 -2.58
C ALA A 218 -6.67 13.91 -1.53
N ALA A 219 -6.52 13.61 -0.24
CA ALA A 219 -6.94 14.50 0.84
C ALA A 219 -6.08 15.78 0.87
N ARG A 220 -6.69 16.89 1.27
CA ARG A 220 -6.04 18.21 1.32
C ARG A 220 -6.08 18.79 2.72
N ALA A 221 -4.92 19.19 3.24
CA ALA A 221 -4.83 19.82 4.55
C ALA A 221 -4.09 21.16 4.52
N VAL A 222 -4.60 22.09 5.32
CA VAL A 222 -3.93 23.36 5.67
C VAL A 222 -3.70 23.36 7.17
N ILE A 223 -2.43 23.34 7.60
CA ILE A 223 -2.06 23.10 8.99
C ILE A 223 -1.24 24.29 9.50
N CYS A 224 -1.81 25.11 10.38
CA CYS A 224 -1.17 26.37 10.78
C CYS A 224 -1.16 26.61 12.30
N ARG A 225 -0.04 27.10 12.83
CA ARG A 225 0.07 27.58 14.22
C ARG A 225 -0.29 26.52 15.27
N ASN A 226 0.05 25.26 15.01
CA ASN A 226 -0.17 24.16 15.94
C ASN A 226 1.10 23.86 16.76
N ILE A 227 0.93 23.18 17.89
CA ILE A 227 2.03 22.61 18.68
C ILE A 227 1.93 21.09 18.57
N ILE A 228 2.87 20.48 17.87
CA ILE A 228 2.89 19.03 17.61
C ILE A 228 4.14 18.44 18.25
N LYS A 229 4.00 17.70 19.34
CA LYS A 229 5.16 17.32 20.16
C LYS A 229 5.07 15.95 20.79
N SER A 230 6.22 15.34 21.03
CA SER A 230 6.34 14.10 21.81
C SER A 230 5.49 12.94 21.28
N ASN A 231 5.23 12.93 19.96
CA ASN A 231 4.56 11.81 19.29
C ASN A 231 5.60 10.77 18.91
N ARG A 232 5.25 9.49 19.02
CA ARG A 232 6.22 8.43 18.77
C ARG A 232 6.52 8.28 17.27
N GLY A 233 5.56 8.54 16.40
CA GLY A 233 5.72 8.57 14.94
C GLY A 233 6.13 9.95 14.41
N PHE A 234 5.60 10.29 13.24
CA PHE A 234 5.70 11.59 12.59
C PHE A 234 4.85 12.67 13.29
N GLY A 235 5.33 13.91 13.26
CA GLY A 235 4.49 15.07 13.56
C GLY A 235 3.42 15.27 12.50
N ILE A 236 3.82 15.27 11.22
CA ILE A 236 2.91 15.27 10.07
C ILE A 236 3.47 14.34 8.99
N LEU A 237 2.66 13.36 8.57
CA LEU A 237 2.93 12.48 7.44
C LEU A 237 1.87 12.71 6.35
N SER A 238 2.32 12.95 5.11
CA SER A 238 1.40 13.11 3.98
C SER A 238 1.85 12.27 2.79
N TYR A 239 1.18 11.15 2.52
CA TYR A 239 1.30 10.44 1.24
C TYR A 239 0.18 10.79 0.27
N SER A 240 -0.58 11.85 0.56
CA SER A 240 -1.53 12.42 -0.39
C SER A 240 -0.86 12.86 -1.69
N SER A 241 -1.55 12.61 -2.81
CA SER A 241 -1.20 13.15 -4.13
C SER A 241 -1.29 14.68 -4.18
N GLU A 242 -2.02 15.27 -3.24
CA GLU A 242 -2.16 16.71 -3.09
C GLU A 242 -1.14 17.25 -2.07
N GLU A 243 -0.64 18.46 -2.30
CA GLU A 243 0.28 19.09 -1.37
C GLU A 243 -0.43 19.48 -0.06
N THR A 244 0.16 19.07 1.05
CA THR A 244 -0.19 19.61 2.37
C THR A 244 0.54 20.92 2.61
N THR A 245 -0.22 21.97 2.93
CA THR A 245 0.28 23.34 3.07
C THR A 245 0.07 23.87 4.48
N GLY A 246 0.74 24.98 4.81
CA GLY A 246 0.60 25.63 6.11
C GLY A 246 1.92 26.20 6.63
N GLU A 247 1.88 26.77 7.83
CA GLU A 247 3.01 27.49 8.42
C GLU A 247 2.92 27.62 9.95
N GLU A 248 4.03 28.01 10.56
CA GLU A 248 4.12 28.38 11.98
C GLU A 248 3.78 27.23 12.94
N ASN A 249 3.96 25.96 12.54
CA ASN A 249 3.80 24.83 13.46
C ASN A 249 5.08 24.61 14.27
N VAL A 250 4.94 24.52 15.59
CA VAL A 250 6.04 24.18 16.51
C VAL A 250 6.09 22.67 16.62
N MET A 251 7.24 22.08 16.29
CA MET A 251 7.46 20.63 16.37
C MET A 251 8.65 20.31 17.26
N GLU A 252 8.45 19.45 18.26
CA GLU A 252 9.52 19.11 19.21
C GLU A 252 9.34 17.69 19.77
N GLY A 253 10.42 16.90 19.75
CA GLY A 253 10.46 15.58 20.38
C GLY A 253 9.54 14.54 19.74
N ASN A 254 9.06 14.77 18.51
CA ASN A 254 8.43 13.73 17.70
C ASN A 254 9.49 12.71 17.25
N GLY A 255 9.06 11.53 16.82
CA GLY A 255 9.95 10.55 16.21
C GLY A 255 10.63 11.12 14.95
N VAL A 256 9.84 11.65 14.03
CA VAL A 256 10.28 12.50 12.91
C VAL A 256 9.32 13.69 12.84
N ASP A 257 9.76 14.90 12.49
CA ASP A 257 8.84 16.04 12.45
C ASP A 257 7.91 16.00 11.23
N LEU A 258 8.48 15.81 10.03
CA LEU A 258 7.75 15.82 8.77
C LEU A 258 8.15 14.64 7.87
N GLY A 259 7.17 14.05 7.18
CA GLY A 259 7.35 13.02 6.15
C GLY A 259 6.38 13.17 4.99
N GLY A 260 6.78 12.70 3.80
CA GLY A 260 5.90 12.72 2.62
C GLY A 260 5.88 14.04 1.85
N ASN A 261 4.74 14.27 1.17
CA ASN A 261 4.42 15.40 0.31
C ASN A 261 4.05 16.66 1.12
N VAL A 262 5.02 17.09 1.92
CA VAL A 262 4.95 18.25 2.80
C VAL A 262 6.13 19.17 2.51
N SER A 263 5.93 20.49 2.61
CA SER A 263 7.06 21.44 2.59
C SER A 263 7.79 21.48 3.93
N GLY A 264 9.12 21.60 3.91
CA GLY A 264 9.90 21.84 5.13
C GLY A 264 9.49 23.13 5.88
N SER A 265 8.84 24.09 5.19
CA SER A 265 8.33 25.33 5.79
C SER A 265 7.09 25.17 6.67
N LEU A 266 6.46 23.98 6.68
CA LEU A 266 5.33 23.69 7.57
C LEU A 266 5.71 23.83 9.04
N ARG A 267 6.96 23.53 9.39
CA ARG A 267 7.45 23.66 10.77
C ARG A 267 8.35 24.89 10.93
N ILE A 268 8.35 25.44 12.14
CA ILE A 268 9.33 26.42 12.57
C ILE A 268 10.65 25.68 12.82
N PRO A 269 11.77 26.09 12.18
CA PRO A 269 13.08 25.51 12.46
C PRO A 269 13.48 25.67 13.93
N LEU A 270 14.11 24.66 14.52
CA LEU A 270 14.63 24.70 15.89
C LEU A 270 15.75 25.73 16.06
N ARG A 271 16.44 26.05 14.96
CA ARG A 271 17.51 27.04 14.88
C ARG A 271 17.37 27.86 13.60
N GLU A 272 17.67 29.15 13.70
CA GLU A 272 17.72 30.03 12.53
C GLU A 272 18.82 29.58 11.55
N PRO A 273 18.55 29.53 10.24
CA PRO A 273 19.49 29.06 9.23
C PRO A 273 20.58 30.10 8.96
N THR A 274 21.64 30.12 9.76
CA THR A 274 22.75 31.09 9.67
C THR A 274 24.09 30.46 9.33
N GLU A 275 24.25 29.15 9.50
CA GLU A 275 25.52 28.45 9.40
C GLU A 275 25.80 27.96 7.98
N ARG A 276 27.04 28.13 7.52
CA ARG A 276 27.48 27.58 6.21
C ARG A 276 28.03 26.16 6.34
N GLU A 277 28.65 25.86 7.46
CA GLU A 277 29.29 24.58 7.72
C GLU A 277 29.19 24.26 9.21
N ILE A 278 28.84 23.02 9.53
CA ILE A 278 28.78 22.52 10.91
C ILE A 278 29.54 21.19 10.96
N ILE A 279 30.33 21.00 12.01
CA ILE A 279 31.00 19.72 12.29
C ILE A 279 30.34 19.10 13.52
N PHE A 280 29.56 18.05 13.31
CA PHE A 280 28.79 17.36 14.33
C PHE A 280 29.58 16.19 14.95
N PRO A 281 29.52 15.98 16.29
CA PRO A 281 28.79 16.78 17.28
C PRO A 281 29.46 18.13 17.53
N ASP A 282 28.62 19.14 17.72
CA ASP A 282 29.01 20.51 18.06
C ASP A 282 28.27 20.90 19.37
N PRO A 283 28.95 21.39 20.42
CA PRO A 283 28.32 21.73 21.70
C PRO A 283 27.17 22.75 21.62
N ARG A 284 27.05 23.49 20.50
CA ARG A 284 25.95 24.42 20.26
C ARG A 284 24.63 23.73 19.92
N TYR A 285 24.67 22.46 19.52
CA TYR A 285 23.53 21.68 19.05
C TYR A 285 23.46 20.35 19.82
N HIS A 286 22.37 20.13 20.54
CA HIS A 286 22.13 18.91 21.30
C HIS A 286 21.61 17.77 20.42
N HIS A 287 20.92 18.11 19.32
CA HIS A 287 20.35 17.15 18.38
C HIS A 287 20.78 17.45 16.94
N LEU A 288 20.83 16.42 16.10
CA LEU A 288 21.22 16.58 14.69
C LEU A 288 20.23 17.46 13.92
N GLN A 289 18.95 17.41 14.27
CA GLN A 289 17.93 18.27 13.67
C GLN A 289 18.22 19.76 13.89
N GLU A 290 18.72 20.16 15.06
CA GLU A 290 19.09 21.55 15.32
C GLU A 290 20.27 22.01 14.43
N ALA A 291 21.25 21.13 14.22
CA ALA A 291 22.37 21.41 13.33
C ALA A 291 21.89 21.53 11.88
N VAL A 292 21.02 20.64 11.42
CA VAL A 292 20.43 20.71 10.08
C VAL A 292 19.62 22.00 9.91
N ASP A 293 18.84 22.41 10.91
CA ASP A 293 18.05 23.64 10.89
C ASP A 293 18.93 24.88 10.82
N ALA A 294 20.02 24.90 11.59
CA ALA A 294 20.97 26.00 11.61
C ALA A 294 21.73 26.20 10.28
N LEU A 295 21.81 25.19 9.41
CA LEU A 295 22.45 25.34 8.10
C LEU A 295 21.64 26.23 7.14
N ILE A 296 22.31 27.09 6.38
CA ILE A 296 21.70 27.71 5.20
C ILE A 296 21.47 26.66 4.10
N SER A 297 20.56 26.95 3.16
CA SER A 297 20.42 26.15 1.94
C SER A 297 21.75 26.13 1.15
N GLY A 298 22.24 24.95 0.79
CA GLY A 298 23.56 24.68 0.22
C GLY A 298 24.70 24.50 1.26
N GLY A 299 24.40 24.61 2.55
CA GLY A 299 25.35 24.41 3.65
C GLY A 299 25.82 22.96 3.78
N THR A 300 26.93 22.77 4.50
CA THR A 300 27.58 21.47 4.67
C THR A 300 27.55 21.01 6.13
N LEU A 301 27.04 19.80 6.36
CA LEU A 301 27.12 19.08 7.62
C LEU A 301 28.24 18.03 7.54
N ARG A 302 29.27 18.14 8.38
CA ARG A 302 30.29 17.09 8.54
C ARG A 302 29.97 16.28 9.79
N ILE A 303 29.98 14.95 9.68
CA ILE A 303 29.70 14.06 10.80
C ILE A 303 31.00 13.37 11.18
N LYS A 304 31.49 13.62 12.40
CA LYS A 304 32.68 12.97 12.97
C LYS A 304 32.45 11.46 13.15
N PRO A 305 33.52 10.67 13.37
CA PRO A 305 33.39 9.25 13.66
C PRO A 305 32.58 9.02 14.94
N GLY A 306 31.62 8.10 14.88
CA GLY A 306 30.71 7.78 15.96
C GLY A 306 29.34 7.34 15.46
N THR A 307 28.57 6.71 16.34
CA THR A 307 27.18 6.30 16.07
C THR A 307 26.24 7.28 16.75
N TYR A 308 25.41 7.98 15.97
CA TYR A 308 24.50 9.01 16.45
C TYR A 308 23.06 8.54 16.30
N ARG A 309 22.33 8.47 17.42
CA ARG A 309 20.91 8.10 17.42
C ARG A 309 20.08 9.29 16.98
N THR A 310 19.42 9.18 15.84
CA THR A 310 18.72 10.32 15.26
C THR A 310 17.71 9.91 14.21
N ASN A 311 16.76 10.81 14.01
CA ASN A 311 15.86 10.90 12.89
C ASN A 311 15.88 12.35 12.43
N VAL A 312 15.93 12.61 11.13
CA VAL A 312 16.10 13.97 10.61
C VAL A 312 15.13 14.23 9.45
N THR A 313 14.43 15.35 9.54
CA THR A 313 13.68 15.96 8.45
C THR A 313 14.55 16.97 7.71
N VAL A 314 14.64 16.83 6.39
CA VAL A 314 15.31 17.79 5.51
C VAL A 314 14.34 18.25 4.43
N GLY A 315 14.13 19.56 4.31
CA GLY A 315 13.27 20.18 3.29
C GLY A 315 13.98 21.32 2.54
N LYS A 316 15.31 21.27 2.47
CA LYS A 316 16.16 22.28 1.81
C LYS A 316 17.39 21.62 1.20
N LYS A 317 18.16 22.38 0.42
CA LYS A 317 19.43 21.91 -0.12
C LYS A 317 20.49 21.80 0.97
N ILE A 318 21.14 20.66 1.16
CA ILE A 318 22.31 20.51 2.05
C ILE A 318 23.28 19.45 1.52
N ARG A 319 24.52 19.50 1.99
CA ARG A 319 25.51 18.43 1.80
C ARG A 319 25.85 17.80 3.14
N VAL A 320 25.93 16.48 3.18
CA VAL A 320 26.32 15.70 4.35
C VAL A 320 27.57 14.90 4.02
N VAL A 321 28.61 15.04 4.84
CA VAL A 321 29.88 14.33 4.66
C VAL A 321 30.21 13.59 5.96
N GLY A 322 30.16 12.26 5.92
CA GLY A 322 30.64 11.43 7.01
C GLY A 322 32.17 11.31 6.99
N GLU A 323 32.79 11.43 8.15
CA GLU A 323 34.15 10.94 8.36
C GLU A 323 34.10 9.41 8.55
N LYS A 324 35.22 8.72 8.28
CA LYS A 324 35.27 7.25 8.37
C LYS A 324 34.82 6.78 9.76
N GLY A 325 33.75 5.97 9.80
CA GLY A 325 33.14 5.48 11.04
C GLY A 325 32.00 6.36 11.57
N ALA A 326 31.57 7.38 10.82
CA ALA A 326 30.34 8.10 11.08
C ALA A 326 29.12 7.24 10.69
N CYS A 327 28.20 7.07 11.63
CA CYS A 327 27.01 6.27 11.49
C CYS A 327 25.81 7.01 12.08
N LEU A 328 24.73 7.14 11.31
CA LEU A 328 23.43 7.56 11.83
C LEU A 328 22.59 6.31 12.07
N LEU A 329 22.06 6.18 13.29
CA LEU A 329 21.32 5.01 13.73
C LEU A 329 19.91 5.41 14.15
N HIS A 330 18.90 4.76 13.58
CA HIS A 330 17.57 4.70 14.20
C HIS A 330 17.37 3.34 14.88
N TYR A 331 16.83 3.35 16.09
CA TYR A 331 16.56 2.13 16.86
C TYR A 331 15.14 2.15 17.47
N SER A 332 14.27 1.28 16.96
CA SER A 332 12.97 0.97 17.55
C SER A 332 13.09 -0.15 18.57
N GLN A 333 12.49 0.03 19.76
CA GLN A 333 12.45 -1.00 20.82
C GLN A 333 11.53 -2.19 20.48
N LYS A 334 10.73 -2.11 19.40
CA LYS A 334 9.85 -3.18 18.90
C LYS A 334 9.98 -3.34 17.37
N PRO A 335 11.08 -3.91 16.87
CA PRO A 335 11.40 -3.95 15.44
C PRO A 335 10.47 -4.83 14.57
N TRP A 336 9.56 -5.60 15.17
CA TRP A 336 8.61 -6.50 14.49
C TRP A 336 7.21 -5.90 14.27
N LEU A 337 6.97 -4.64 14.66
CA LEU A 337 5.74 -3.93 14.36
C LEU A 337 6.02 -2.94 13.22
N PRO A 338 5.51 -3.19 11.99
CA PRO A 338 5.82 -2.40 10.79
C PRO A 338 5.20 -1.01 10.80
N GLU A 339 4.09 -0.82 11.52
CA GLU A 339 3.36 0.44 11.73
C GLU A 339 4.20 1.51 12.49
N TYR A 340 5.52 1.30 12.67
CA TYR A 340 6.40 2.19 13.45
C TYR A 340 7.82 2.33 12.84
N SER A 341 7.95 2.16 11.53
CA SER A 341 9.23 2.21 10.80
C SER A 341 9.64 3.66 10.48
N LEU A 342 10.24 4.35 11.45
CA LEU A 342 10.72 5.72 11.20
C LEU A 342 12.05 5.73 10.42
N PRO A 343 12.17 6.55 9.38
CA PRO A 343 13.40 6.68 8.63
C PRO A 343 14.47 7.44 9.42
N VAL A 344 15.73 7.09 9.21
CA VAL A 344 16.86 7.91 9.68
C VAL A 344 16.80 9.29 9.01
N LEU A 345 16.51 9.32 7.71
CA LEU A 345 16.37 10.53 6.91
C LEU A 345 15.00 10.59 6.22
N SER A 346 14.23 11.61 6.56
CA SER A 346 12.99 11.99 5.86
C SER A 346 13.25 13.21 4.98
N LEU A 347 13.21 13.01 3.66
CA LEU A 347 13.38 14.07 2.67
C LEU A 347 12.01 14.47 2.14
N VAL A 348 11.61 15.69 2.49
CA VAL A 348 10.30 16.22 2.13
C VAL A 348 10.40 17.13 0.91
N ARG A 349 9.28 17.69 0.45
CA ARG A 349 9.20 18.48 -0.78
C ARG A 349 10.27 19.59 -0.82
N GLY A 350 10.98 19.70 -1.94
CA GLY A 350 12.03 20.69 -2.16
C GLY A 350 13.40 20.37 -1.51
N ALA A 351 13.56 19.19 -0.90
CA ALA A 351 14.85 18.72 -0.43
C ALA A 351 15.80 18.41 -1.61
N GLU A 352 17.05 18.86 -1.51
CA GLU A 352 18.14 18.49 -2.43
C GLU A 352 19.34 18.08 -1.58
N VAL A 353 19.57 16.79 -1.39
CA VAL A 353 20.57 16.30 -0.43
C VAL A 353 21.66 15.52 -1.15
N GLU A 354 22.91 15.88 -0.88
CA GLU A 354 24.09 15.11 -1.29
C GLU A 354 24.72 14.49 -0.05
N ILE A 355 24.91 13.16 -0.02
CA ILE A 355 25.50 12.42 1.11
C ILE A 355 26.73 11.66 0.63
N ASN A 356 27.84 11.83 1.34
CA ASN A 356 29.10 11.18 1.03
C ASN A 356 29.66 10.49 2.27
N ASN A 357 30.20 9.28 2.13
CA ASN A 357 30.99 8.58 3.15
C ASN A 357 30.24 8.36 4.48
N LEU A 358 28.95 8.07 4.44
CA LEU A 358 28.12 7.92 5.64
C LEU A 358 27.50 6.53 5.72
N GLU A 359 27.43 5.99 6.93
CA GLU A 359 26.66 4.78 7.23
C GLU A 359 25.30 5.16 7.82
N LEU A 360 24.23 4.56 7.30
CA LEU A 360 22.88 4.64 7.85
C LEU A 360 22.49 3.24 8.34
N GLN A 361 22.16 3.14 9.62
CA GLN A 361 21.63 1.92 10.21
C GLN A 361 20.21 2.15 10.71
N ALA A 362 19.31 1.22 10.42
CA ALA A 362 17.94 1.24 10.93
C ALA A 362 17.60 -0.13 11.51
N SER A 363 17.21 -0.17 12.80
CA SER A 363 16.70 -1.40 13.43
C SER A 363 15.29 -1.77 12.96
N CYS A 364 14.64 -0.86 12.25
CA CYS A 364 13.39 -1.09 11.55
C CYS A 364 13.63 -0.95 10.04
N LEU A 365 12.60 -1.28 9.28
CA LEU A 365 12.66 -1.55 7.85
C LEU A 365 13.13 -0.37 6.97
N LEU A 366 13.18 0.88 7.48
CA LEU A 366 13.40 2.12 6.71
C LEU A 366 14.65 2.92 7.11
N ALA A 367 15.56 3.18 6.16
CA ALA A 367 16.71 4.07 6.36
C ALA A 367 16.48 5.47 5.77
N VAL A 368 15.95 5.55 4.54
CA VAL A 368 15.65 6.81 3.85
C VAL A 368 14.25 6.75 3.26
N VAL A 369 13.47 7.81 3.49
CA VAL A 369 12.16 8.01 2.85
C VAL A 369 12.19 9.32 2.09
N MET A 370 11.84 9.26 0.81
CA MET A 370 11.60 10.40 -0.07
C MET A 370 10.22 10.27 -0.67
N ALA A 371 9.35 11.21 -0.33
CA ALA A 371 7.95 11.14 -0.78
C ALA A 371 7.35 12.52 -0.99
N GLY A 372 8.17 13.57 -1.10
CA GLY A 372 7.74 14.88 -1.56
C GLY A 372 8.11 15.10 -3.01
N ALA A 373 7.15 15.58 -3.80
CA ALA A 373 7.36 15.92 -5.20
C ALA A 373 8.67 16.70 -5.41
N ASP A 374 9.44 16.27 -6.40
CA ASP A 374 10.70 16.89 -6.83
C ASP A 374 11.85 16.84 -5.82
N ALA A 375 11.74 16.10 -4.71
CA ALA A 375 12.87 15.88 -3.81
C ALA A 375 13.99 15.08 -4.52
N ARG A 376 15.24 15.47 -4.27
CA ARG A 376 16.43 14.89 -4.91
C ARG A 376 17.46 14.42 -3.89
N LEU A 377 18.04 13.26 -4.15
CA LEU A 377 19.09 12.67 -3.32
C LEU A 377 20.23 12.15 -4.19
N VAL A 378 21.45 12.47 -3.79
CA VAL A 378 22.67 11.86 -4.33
C VAL A 378 23.41 11.21 -3.17
N MET A 379 23.67 9.91 -3.25
CA MET A 379 24.48 9.19 -2.27
C MET A 379 25.69 8.54 -2.95
N GLU A 380 26.88 8.89 -2.47
CA GLU A 380 28.15 8.34 -2.96
C GLU A 380 28.94 7.72 -1.80
N ASN A 381 29.48 6.52 -2.03
CA ASN A 381 30.32 5.79 -1.06
C ASN A 381 29.68 5.68 0.33
N CYS A 382 28.38 5.39 0.37
CA CYS A 382 27.61 5.25 1.60
C CYS A 382 27.26 3.78 1.87
N SER A 383 26.93 3.47 3.13
CA SER A 383 26.46 2.14 3.51
C SER A 383 25.08 2.26 4.16
N ILE A 384 24.14 1.40 3.77
CA ILE A 384 22.79 1.32 4.32
C ILE A 384 22.61 -0.12 4.79
N ILE A 385 22.52 -0.28 6.11
CA ILE A 385 22.44 -1.59 6.74
C ILE A 385 21.12 -1.66 7.52
N GLY A 386 20.22 -2.52 7.05
CA GLY A 386 18.98 -2.82 7.76
C GLY A 386 19.18 -3.92 8.80
N HIS A 387 18.10 -4.23 9.53
CA HIS A 387 18.00 -5.39 10.39
C HIS A 387 16.76 -6.19 10.02
N ILE A 388 16.94 -7.40 9.46
CA ILE A 388 15.82 -8.25 9.03
C ILE A 388 15.14 -8.87 10.26
N GLY A 389 13.88 -8.47 10.52
CA GLY A 389 12.96 -9.15 11.43
C GLY A 389 12.16 -10.27 10.74
N ASP A 390 11.38 -11.03 11.52
CA ASP A 390 10.59 -12.16 11.01
C ASP A 390 9.57 -11.73 9.91
N GLU A 391 9.53 -12.50 8.82
CA GLU A 391 9.00 -12.20 7.47
C GLU A 391 7.47 -11.97 7.34
N LYS A 392 6.85 -10.98 7.99
CA LYS A 392 5.36 -10.84 7.88
C LYS A 392 4.75 -9.52 7.40
N ASN A 393 5.50 -8.46 7.14
CA ASN A 393 4.96 -7.22 6.56
C ASN A 393 6.07 -6.47 5.80
N VAL A 394 5.75 -5.85 4.66
CA VAL A 394 6.72 -5.42 3.63
C VAL A 394 7.08 -3.94 3.77
N GLU A 395 8.29 -3.58 4.24
CA GLU A 395 8.87 -2.23 4.07
C GLU A 395 10.41 -2.23 3.95
N HIS A 396 11.00 -1.13 3.47
CA HIS A 396 12.18 -1.13 2.58
C HIS A 396 13.36 -0.25 3.03
N GLY A 397 14.60 -0.57 2.68
CA GLY A 397 15.79 0.23 3.02
C GLY A 397 15.72 1.68 2.54
N ILE A 398 15.43 1.88 1.25
CA ILE A 398 15.18 3.19 0.65
C ILE A 398 13.80 3.18 0.00
N ILE A 399 12.96 4.16 0.34
CA ILE A 399 11.68 4.39 -0.33
C ILE A 399 11.72 5.70 -1.11
N LEU A 400 11.40 5.61 -2.40
CA LEU A 400 11.17 6.72 -3.31
C LEU A 400 9.73 6.65 -3.81
N MET A 401 8.95 7.69 -3.56
CA MET A 401 7.55 7.80 -3.99
C MET A 401 7.33 9.09 -4.78
N GLN A 402 6.15 9.24 -5.36
CA GLN A 402 5.75 10.39 -6.17
C GLN A 402 6.74 10.70 -7.30
N SER A 403 7.04 11.97 -7.59
CA SER A 403 7.99 12.39 -8.64
C SER A 403 9.43 12.56 -8.13
N THR A 404 9.85 11.78 -7.12
CA THR A 404 11.20 11.90 -6.54
C THR A 404 12.28 11.36 -7.47
N SER A 405 13.51 11.87 -7.31
CA SER A 405 14.66 11.41 -8.10
C SER A 405 15.88 11.16 -7.20
N ALA A 406 16.58 10.04 -7.42
CA ALA A 406 17.77 9.74 -6.63
C ALA A 406 18.90 9.08 -7.44
N THR A 407 20.14 9.39 -7.10
CA THR A 407 21.35 8.79 -7.69
C THR A 407 22.17 8.12 -6.59
N PHE A 408 22.55 6.87 -6.82
CA PHE A 408 23.37 6.08 -5.91
C PHE A 408 24.61 5.57 -6.65
N SER A 409 25.78 5.85 -6.08
CA SER A 409 27.07 5.40 -6.61
C SER A 409 27.96 4.82 -5.53
N MET A 410 28.64 3.71 -5.81
CA MET A 410 29.60 3.08 -4.89
C MET A 410 29.03 2.77 -3.49
N CYS A 411 27.71 2.54 -3.40
CA CYS A 411 27.04 2.32 -2.11
C CYS A 411 26.94 0.82 -1.79
N VAL A 412 26.87 0.51 -0.50
CA VAL A 412 26.56 -0.84 -0.01
C VAL A 412 25.19 -0.82 0.65
N ILE A 413 24.26 -1.64 0.17
CA ILE A 413 22.92 -1.79 0.73
C ILE A 413 22.78 -3.24 1.14
N SER A 414 22.54 -3.50 2.43
CA SER A 414 22.50 -4.88 2.92
C SER A 414 21.48 -5.08 4.03
N GLN A 415 20.96 -6.31 4.14
CA GLN A 415 20.05 -6.73 5.22
C GLN A 415 18.75 -5.89 5.26
N THR A 416 18.23 -5.56 4.08
CA THR A 416 16.99 -4.80 3.90
C THR A 416 15.92 -5.69 3.26
N MET A 417 14.63 -5.43 3.44
CA MET A 417 13.63 -6.20 2.68
C MET A 417 13.68 -5.83 1.20
N ALA A 418 13.35 -4.61 0.78
CA ALA A 418 13.86 -4.10 -0.51
C ALA A 418 15.03 -3.15 -0.27
N GLY A 419 16.13 -3.30 -1.01
CA GLY A 419 17.21 -2.31 -0.98
C GLY A 419 16.70 -0.94 -1.44
N PHE A 420 15.95 -0.95 -2.54
CA PHE A 420 15.24 0.20 -3.10
C PHE A 420 13.80 -0.18 -3.41
N MET A 421 12.85 0.67 -3.00
CA MET A 421 11.45 0.63 -3.39
C MET A 421 11.11 1.92 -4.11
N LEU A 422 10.66 1.81 -5.35
CA LEU A 422 10.21 2.94 -6.15
C LEU A 422 8.73 2.76 -6.50
N ARG A 423 7.92 3.80 -6.25
CA ARG A 423 6.48 3.86 -6.52
C ARG A 423 6.10 5.12 -7.28
N ASP A 424 4.84 5.21 -7.71
CA ASP A 424 4.30 6.33 -8.47
C ASP A 424 5.16 6.64 -9.72
N ALA A 425 5.72 7.84 -9.84
CA ALA A 425 6.57 8.28 -10.95
C ALA A 425 8.04 8.46 -10.52
N ALA A 426 8.48 7.77 -9.47
CA ALA A 426 9.81 7.95 -8.90
C ALA A 426 10.89 7.42 -9.84
N HIS A 427 12.07 8.05 -9.82
CA HIS A 427 13.20 7.66 -10.67
C HIS A 427 14.49 7.44 -9.88
N ALA A 428 15.23 6.36 -10.18
CA ALA A 428 16.56 6.15 -9.61
C ALA A 428 17.64 5.78 -10.64
N GLU A 429 18.82 6.37 -10.46
CA GLU A 429 20.06 5.92 -11.09
C GLU A 429 20.89 5.15 -10.06
N ILE A 430 21.15 3.86 -10.29
CA ILE A 430 21.85 3.00 -9.34
C ILE A 430 23.06 2.40 -10.04
N SER A 431 24.27 2.78 -9.61
CA SER A 431 25.49 2.33 -10.26
C SER A 431 26.63 1.95 -9.32
N ASN A 432 27.39 0.91 -9.68
CA ASN A 432 28.57 0.48 -8.93
C ASN A 432 28.28 0.17 -7.44
N CYS A 433 27.06 -0.21 -7.10
CA CYS A 433 26.64 -0.54 -5.75
C CYS A 433 26.69 -2.05 -5.48
N GLU A 434 26.83 -2.44 -4.21
CA GLU A 434 26.61 -3.81 -3.74
C GLU A 434 25.28 -3.89 -2.99
N ILE A 435 24.38 -4.76 -3.42
CA ILE A 435 23.02 -4.90 -2.87
C ILE A 435 22.82 -6.35 -2.46
N SER A 436 22.71 -6.61 -1.15
CA SER A 436 22.86 -7.98 -0.65
C SER A 436 22.02 -8.37 0.55
N HIS A 437 21.84 -9.68 0.73
CA HIS A 437 21.20 -10.29 1.90
C HIS A 437 19.80 -9.70 2.18
N GLY A 438 19.06 -9.34 1.15
CA GLY A 438 17.71 -8.79 1.26
C GLY A 438 16.62 -9.68 0.66
N VAL A 439 15.37 -9.25 0.77
CA VAL A 439 14.25 -9.91 0.08
C VAL A 439 14.30 -9.55 -1.41
N CYS A 440 14.31 -8.27 -1.76
CA CYS A 440 14.57 -7.79 -3.10
C CYS A 440 15.71 -6.77 -3.12
N GLY A 441 16.55 -6.78 -4.14
CA GLY A 441 17.53 -5.70 -4.29
C GLY A 441 16.86 -4.39 -4.67
N VAL A 442 16.10 -4.40 -5.78
CA VAL A 442 15.31 -3.25 -6.25
C VAL A 442 13.89 -3.72 -6.58
N TYR A 443 12.89 -3.01 -6.08
CA TYR A 443 11.48 -3.22 -6.38
C TYR A 443 10.88 -1.95 -7.01
N LEU A 444 10.12 -2.11 -8.11
CA LEU A 444 9.45 -1.00 -8.80
C LEU A 444 7.98 -1.32 -9.10
N GLU A 445 7.10 -0.36 -8.85
CA GLU A 445 5.67 -0.43 -9.21
C GLU A 445 5.14 0.89 -9.81
N ASP A 446 3.86 0.88 -10.20
CA ASP A 446 3.16 1.98 -10.86
C ASP A 446 3.86 2.45 -12.16
N LEU A 447 4.40 3.68 -12.18
CA LEU A 447 5.12 4.30 -13.29
C LEU A 447 6.59 4.55 -12.94
N ALA A 448 7.11 3.92 -11.88
CA ALA A 448 8.48 4.12 -11.42
C ALA A 448 9.50 3.67 -12.47
N GLY A 449 10.57 4.45 -12.65
CA GLY A 449 11.64 4.13 -13.60
C GLY A 449 13.01 4.02 -12.93
N ALA A 450 13.95 3.31 -13.55
CA ALA A 450 15.32 3.27 -13.07
C ALA A 450 16.34 2.93 -14.16
N HIS A 451 17.53 3.52 -14.03
CA HIS A 451 18.73 3.09 -14.75
C HIS A 451 19.69 2.37 -13.79
N ILE A 452 19.84 1.06 -13.96
CA ILE A 452 20.54 0.18 -13.01
C ILE A 452 21.75 -0.44 -13.73
N SER A 453 22.97 -0.01 -13.40
CA SER A 453 24.17 -0.49 -14.10
C SER A 453 25.41 -0.81 -13.25
N ASN A 454 26.16 -1.83 -13.65
CA ASN A 454 27.44 -2.20 -13.03
C ASN A 454 27.36 -2.49 -11.51
N ASN A 455 26.21 -2.93 -11.02
CA ASN A 455 26.01 -3.28 -9.61
C ASN A 455 26.31 -4.76 -9.36
N CYS A 456 26.47 -5.12 -8.08
CA CYS A 456 26.57 -6.50 -7.61
C CYS A 456 25.36 -6.83 -6.74
N PHE A 457 24.44 -7.66 -7.24
CA PHE A 457 23.32 -8.19 -6.48
C PHE A 457 23.65 -9.59 -6.00
N ARG A 458 23.64 -9.82 -4.69
CA ARG A 458 24.04 -11.11 -4.13
C ARG A 458 23.22 -11.56 -2.93
N ASP A 459 23.03 -12.87 -2.81
CA ASP A 459 22.39 -13.46 -1.63
C ASP A 459 20.99 -12.88 -1.33
N ASN A 460 20.29 -12.35 -2.34
CA ASN A 460 18.92 -11.82 -2.20
C ASN A 460 17.88 -12.87 -2.59
N ARG A 461 16.64 -12.77 -2.10
CA ARG A 461 15.55 -13.61 -2.64
C ARG A 461 15.24 -13.25 -4.10
N CYS A 462 15.12 -11.97 -4.44
CA CYS A 462 15.12 -11.43 -5.81
C CYS A 462 16.22 -10.38 -6.01
N GLY A 463 16.89 -10.38 -7.16
CA GLY A 463 17.80 -9.29 -7.55
C GLY A 463 17.02 -8.01 -7.84
N ILE A 464 16.25 -8.01 -8.93
CA ILE A 464 15.40 -6.89 -9.36
C ILE A 464 14.01 -7.42 -9.69
N HIS A 465 12.97 -6.79 -9.14
CA HIS A 465 11.58 -7.09 -9.43
C HIS A 465 10.86 -5.81 -9.88
N SER A 466 10.21 -5.84 -11.04
CA SER A 466 9.38 -4.73 -11.50
C SER A 466 8.01 -5.22 -11.91
N ILE A 467 6.97 -4.64 -11.31
CA ILE A 467 5.60 -4.64 -11.86
C ILE A 467 5.28 -3.29 -12.52
N SER A 468 6.19 -2.31 -12.40
CA SER A 468 6.06 -0.99 -12.99
C SER A 468 5.86 -1.03 -14.52
N LEU A 469 5.08 -0.06 -15.01
CA LEU A 469 4.93 0.28 -16.42
C LEU A 469 5.90 1.40 -16.85
N GLY A 470 6.67 1.95 -15.91
CA GLY A 470 7.75 2.90 -16.14
C GLY A 470 8.99 2.26 -16.80
N GLU A 471 9.89 3.11 -17.29
CA GLU A 471 11.08 2.67 -18.00
C GLU A 471 12.15 2.15 -17.04
N VAL A 472 12.50 0.87 -17.18
CA VAL A 472 13.63 0.24 -16.49
C VAL A 472 14.65 -0.22 -17.52
N GLU A 473 15.87 0.29 -17.38
CA GLU A 473 17.00 0.02 -18.26
C GLU A 473 18.33 -0.08 -17.51
N GLY A 474 19.39 -0.43 -18.22
CA GLY A 474 20.73 -0.62 -17.68
C GLY A 474 21.36 -1.96 -18.08
N ASN A 475 22.58 -2.21 -17.57
CA ASN A 475 23.39 -3.36 -17.93
C ASN A 475 24.56 -3.61 -16.97
N GLY A 476 25.29 -4.71 -17.16
CA GLY A 476 26.53 -4.96 -16.45
C GLY A 476 26.35 -5.34 -14.98
N ASN A 477 25.11 -5.60 -14.53
CA ASN A 477 24.88 -6.01 -13.16
C ASN A 477 25.24 -7.49 -13.00
N ARG A 478 26.04 -7.79 -11.98
CA ARG A 478 26.44 -9.15 -11.62
C ARG A 478 25.44 -9.70 -10.62
N MET A 479 24.89 -10.88 -10.93
CA MET A 479 23.90 -11.56 -10.11
C MET A 479 24.54 -12.83 -9.54
N ILE A 480 24.60 -12.94 -8.21
CA ILE A 480 25.38 -14.00 -7.54
C ILE A 480 24.54 -14.63 -6.43
N GLU A 481 24.24 -15.92 -6.55
CA GLU A 481 23.52 -16.68 -5.50
C GLU A 481 22.19 -16.04 -5.05
N ASN A 482 21.54 -15.27 -5.93
CA ASN A 482 20.18 -14.80 -5.67
C ASN A 482 19.19 -15.96 -5.85
N GLY A 483 18.04 -15.88 -5.20
CA GLY A 483 16.93 -16.81 -5.42
C GLY A 483 16.40 -16.76 -6.85
N ILE A 484 16.35 -15.56 -7.42
CA ILE A 484 16.06 -15.27 -8.83
C ILE A 484 16.71 -13.92 -9.19
N ASP A 485 17.21 -13.77 -10.41
CA ASP A 485 17.92 -12.55 -10.81
C ASP A 485 16.96 -11.40 -11.18
N LEU A 486 16.07 -11.62 -12.14
CA LEU A 486 15.14 -10.60 -12.66
C LEU A 486 13.71 -11.15 -12.66
N VAL A 487 12.72 -10.34 -12.22
CA VAL A 487 11.30 -10.70 -12.20
C VAL A 487 10.41 -9.60 -12.77
N GLY A 488 9.48 -9.96 -13.64
CA GLY A 488 8.42 -9.07 -14.14
C GLY A 488 8.84 -8.21 -15.33
N ASN A 489 8.40 -6.95 -15.36
CA ASN A 489 8.50 -6.01 -16.48
C ASN A 489 9.92 -5.45 -16.72
N LEU A 490 10.91 -6.34 -16.81
CA LEU A 490 12.32 -6.00 -16.91
C LEU A 490 12.90 -6.39 -18.28
N PRO A 491 13.94 -5.71 -18.77
CA PRO A 491 14.73 -6.22 -19.89
C PRO A 491 15.78 -7.21 -19.38
N GLY A 492 16.07 -8.25 -20.17
CA GLY A 492 17.15 -9.19 -19.86
C GLY A 492 18.54 -8.56 -19.78
N THR A 493 18.75 -7.44 -20.48
CA THR A 493 20.04 -6.73 -20.53
C THR A 493 20.54 -6.24 -19.18
N LEU A 494 19.68 -6.16 -18.16
CA LEU A 494 20.07 -5.75 -16.81
C LEU A 494 21.15 -6.66 -16.22
N ARG A 495 21.09 -7.97 -16.44
CA ARG A 495 22.06 -8.91 -15.87
C ARG A 495 23.19 -9.21 -16.85
N THR A 496 24.37 -9.47 -16.30
CA THR A 496 25.49 -10.06 -17.05
C THR A 496 25.33 -11.57 -17.04
N ALA A 497 25.30 -12.18 -18.22
CA ALA A 497 25.27 -13.64 -18.35
C ALA A 497 26.51 -14.27 -17.70
N LEU A 498 26.33 -15.40 -17.02
CA LEU A 498 27.40 -16.14 -16.34
C LEU A 498 28.35 -16.83 -17.33
N ARG A 499 27.88 -17.09 -18.55
CA ARG A 499 28.61 -17.71 -19.64
C ARG A 499 28.34 -16.97 -20.95
N THR A 500 29.32 -17.02 -21.83
CA THR A 500 29.11 -16.68 -23.25
C THR A 500 28.24 -17.75 -23.88
N ASP A 501 27.33 -17.33 -24.74
CA ASP A 501 26.37 -18.18 -25.44
C ASP A 501 27.04 -18.86 -26.65
N THR A 502 27.54 -20.08 -26.45
CA THR A 502 28.25 -20.85 -27.48
C THR A 502 27.63 -22.21 -27.77
N GLU A 503 26.76 -22.70 -26.90
CA GLU A 503 26.22 -24.05 -26.97
C GLU A 503 24.88 -24.07 -27.73
N ILE A 504 24.71 -25.03 -28.62
CA ILE A 504 23.43 -25.24 -29.33
C ILE A 504 22.49 -26.09 -28.48
N GLU A 505 23.04 -27.08 -27.79
CA GLU A 505 22.29 -28.04 -27.00
C GLU A 505 23.10 -28.45 -25.78
N ILE A 506 22.44 -28.54 -24.63
CA ILE A 506 23.01 -29.03 -23.37
C ILE A 506 22.07 -30.08 -22.80
N ARG A 507 22.62 -31.23 -22.37
CA ARG A 507 21.93 -32.19 -21.49
C ARG A 507 22.33 -31.91 -20.06
N PHE A 508 21.38 -31.76 -19.15
CA PHE A 508 21.65 -31.36 -17.77
C PHE A 508 21.13 -32.41 -16.77
N PRO A 509 21.91 -32.80 -15.73
CA PRO A 509 23.16 -32.19 -15.26
C PRO A 509 24.37 -32.44 -16.17
N ASP A 510 25.29 -31.48 -16.20
CA ASP A 510 26.55 -31.52 -16.95
C ASP A 510 27.65 -30.87 -16.09
N ASP A 511 28.76 -31.58 -15.88
CA ASP A 511 29.85 -31.16 -14.98
C ASP A 511 30.52 -29.84 -15.41
N ARG A 512 30.29 -29.38 -16.66
CA ARG A 512 30.75 -28.07 -17.14
C ARG A 512 30.03 -26.90 -16.48
N TYR A 513 28.83 -27.11 -15.93
CA TYR A 513 27.98 -26.05 -15.39
C TYR A 513 27.57 -26.37 -13.96
N SER A 514 27.83 -25.44 -13.05
CA SER A 514 27.53 -25.57 -11.63
C SER A 514 26.05 -25.33 -11.29
N SER A 515 25.30 -24.69 -12.19
CA SER A 515 23.90 -24.35 -11.98
C SER A 515 23.08 -24.38 -13.27
N LEU A 516 21.76 -24.43 -13.10
CA LEU A 516 20.83 -24.38 -14.23
C LEU A 516 20.89 -23.04 -14.97
N GLN A 517 21.08 -21.92 -14.26
CA GLN A 517 21.25 -20.60 -14.87
C GLN A 517 22.52 -20.55 -15.74
N GLU A 518 23.60 -21.15 -15.28
CA GLU A 518 24.87 -21.18 -16.02
C GLU A 518 24.75 -21.98 -17.32
N ALA A 519 24.05 -23.12 -17.30
CA ALA A 519 23.75 -23.90 -18.49
C ALA A 519 22.86 -23.12 -19.47
N VAL A 520 21.82 -22.45 -18.96
CA VAL A 520 20.93 -21.59 -19.76
C VAL A 520 21.70 -20.43 -20.41
N ASP A 521 22.60 -19.80 -19.68
CA ASP A 521 23.39 -18.68 -20.19
C ASP A 521 24.33 -19.12 -21.31
N ALA A 522 24.88 -20.33 -21.23
CA ALA A 522 25.76 -20.91 -22.24
C ALA A 522 25.06 -21.26 -23.57
N LEU A 523 23.72 -21.35 -23.61
CA LEU A 523 22.97 -21.66 -24.82
C LEU A 523 22.86 -20.44 -25.76
N ILE A 524 23.03 -20.63 -27.06
CA ILE A 524 22.71 -19.60 -28.06
C ILE A 524 21.20 -19.30 -28.08
N PRO A 525 20.76 -18.13 -28.58
CA PRO A 525 19.35 -17.90 -28.93
C PRO A 525 18.81 -19.00 -29.85
N GLY A 526 17.71 -19.64 -29.45
CA GLY A 526 17.12 -20.82 -30.09
C GLY A 526 17.69 -22.16 -29.60
N GLY A 527 18.67 -22.14 -28.70
CA GLY A 527 19.30 -23.33 -28.14
C GLY A 527 18.38 -24.19 -27.28
N ARG A 528 18.81 -25.43 -27.04
CA ARG A 528 18.00 -26.46 -26.37
C ARG A 528 18.65 -26.97 -25.09
N LEU A 529 17.90 -26.92 -23.99
CA LEU A 529 18.25 -27.55 -22.73
C LEU A 529 17.40 -28.81 -22.52
N ILE A 530 18.06 -29.95 -22.42
CA ILE A 530 17.43 -31.24 -22.17
C ILE A 530 17.70 -31.63 -20.72
N LEU A 531 16.65 -31.71 -19.91
CA LEU A 531 16.71 -32.07 -18.50
C LEU A 531 16.49 -33.57 -18.34
N GLU A 532 17.48 -34.24 -17.76
CA GLU A 532 17.38 -35.63 -17.34
C GLU A 532 16.35 -35.80 -16.19
N VAL A 533 16.05 -37.03 -15.80
CA VAL A 533 15.13 -37.29 -14.68
C VAL A 533 15.79 -36.87 -13.38
N GLY A 534 15.17 -35.94 -12.63
CA GLY A 534 15.75 -35.42 -11.40
C GLY A 534 15.00 -34.24 -10.80
N GLN A 535 15.51 -33.73 -9.69
CA GLN A 535 15.08 -32.48 -9.07
C GLN A 535 16.19 -31.44 -9.21
N TYR A 536 15.83 -30.23 -9.61
CA TYR A 536 16.75 -29.16 -9.93
C TYR A 536 16.36 -27.89 -9.19
N LEU A 537 17.31 -27.33 -8.42
CA LEU A 537 17.17 -25.99 -7.88
C LEU A 537 17.22 -25.00 -9.06
N ALA A 538 16.06 -24.44 -9.37
CA ALA A 538 15.86 -23.42 -10.38
C ALA A 538 16.08 -22.04 -9.76
N GLY A 539 15.14 -21.10 -9.94
CA GLY A 539 15.44 -19.68 -9.81
C GLY A 539 16.12 -19.16 -11.07
N VAL A 540 15.55 -19.51 -12.23
CA VAL A 540 16.16 -19.22 -13.53
C VAL A 540 15.46 -18.04 -14.21
N THR A 541 16.26 -17.05 -14.58
CA THR A 541 15.86 -15.94 -15.45
C THR A 541 16.15 -16.31 -16.89
N LEU A 542 15.12 -16.23 -17.73
CA LEU A 542 15.16 -16.48 -19.16
C LEU A 542 14.91 -15.15 -19.88
N ASP A 543 15.80 -14.81 -20.81
CA ASP A 543 15.85 -13.52 -21.48
C ASP A 543 16.14 -13.61 -22.98
N LYS A 544 16.18 -14.83 -23.52
CA LYS A 544 16.39 -15.12 -24.94
C LYS A 544 15.53 -16.29 -25.41
N PRO A 545 15.36 -16.49 -26.73
CA PRO A 545 14.63 -17.64 -27.25
C PRO A 545 15.30 -18.96 -26.84
N LEU A 546 14.56 -19.91 -26.27
CA LEU A 546 15.11 -21.20 -25.80
C LEU A 546 14.06 -22.32 -25.82
N THR A 547 14.51 -23.57 -25.86
CA THR A 547 13.66 -24.75 -25.58
C THR A 547 14.19 -25.50 -24.36
N LEU A 548 13.37 -25.68 -23.33
CA LEU A 548 13.67 -26.49 -22.16
C LEU A 548 12.73 -27.71 -22.16
N GLU A 549 13.29 -28.91 -22.23
CA GLU A 549 12.52 -30.15 -22.32
C GLU A 549 12.97 -31.20 -21.29
N ALA A 550 12.03 -31.87 -20.65
CA ALA A 550 12.34 -33.08 -19.89
C ALA A 550 12.47 -34.28 -20.83
N VAL A 551 13.45 -35.16 -20.59
CA VAL A 551 13.59 -36.45 -21.32
C VAL A 551 12.37 -37.35 -21.14
N LYS A 552 11.65 -37.18 -20.03
CA LYS A 552 10.41 -37.87 -19.68
C LYS A 552 9.43 -36.85 -19.12
N GLU A 553 8.18 -36.92 -19.54
CA GLU A 553 7.10 -36.06 -19.00
C GLU A 553 7.03 -36.15 -17.47
N ASN A 554 7.05 -34.98 -16.82
CA ASN A 554 7.14 -34.79 -15.37
C ASN A 554 8.37 -35.45 -14.71
N GLY A 555 9.39 -35.83 -15.51
CA GLY A 555 10.63 -36.44 -15.04
C GLY A 555 11.63 -35.44 -14.49
N ALA A 556 11.60 -34.19 -14.96
CA ALA A 556 12.41 -33.10 -14.44
C ALA A 556 11.55 -32.18 -13.56
N THR A 557 11.86 -32.12 -12.27
CA THR A 557 11.22 -31.25 -11.29
C THR A 557 12.06 -30.00 -11.07
N LEU A 558 11.52 -28.83 -11.36
CA LEU A 558 12.14 -27.54 -11.06
C LEU A 558 11.58 -26.98 -9.76
N THR A 559 12.48 -26.59 -8.84
CA THR A 559 12.11 -26.01 -7.54
C THR A 559 12.73 -24.65 -7.30
N ALA A 560 12.04 -23.80 -6.53
CA ALA A 560 12.57 -22.48 -6.18
C ALA A 560 13.85 -22.62 -5.34
N ARG A 561 14.86 -21.79 -5.63
CA ARG A 561 16.13 -21.80 -4.90
C ARG A 561 15.97 -21.33 -3.45
N THR A 562 15.15 -20.30 -3.22
CA THR A 562 14.88 -19.71 -1.91
C THR A 562 13.37 -19.65 -1.64
N ASN A 563 12.95 -19.48 -0.37
CA ASN A 563 11.52 -19.32 -0.04
C ASN A 563 10.97 -18.06 -0.72
N GLY A 564 9.76 -18.12 -1.26
CA GLY A 564 9.10 -16.96 -1.87
C GLY A 564 9.66 -16.49 -3.22
N ALA A 565 10.75 -17.05 -3.74
CA ALA A 565 11.24 -16.71 -5.08
C ALA A 565 10.48 -17.50 -6.17
N PRO A 566 10.22 -16.90 -7.34
CA PRO A 566 9.76 -17.63 -8.52
C PRO A 566 10.66 -18.80 -8.91
N VAL A 567 10.06 -19.89 -9.42
CA VAL A 567 10.85 -21.02 -9.97
C VAL A 567 11.46 -20.64 -11.32
N LEU A 568 10.66 -20.04 -12.20
CA LEU A 568 11.08 -19.53 -13.51
C LEU A 568 10.59 -18.09 -13.71
N SER A 569 11.46 -17.23 -14.23
CA SER A 569 11.13 -15.86 -14.60
C SER A 569 11.52 -15.59 -16.06
N LEU A 570 10.55 -15.17 -16.87
CA LEU A 570 10.74 -14.81 -18.27
C LEU A 570 10.59 -13.30 -18.41
N VAL A 571 11.67 -12.65 -18.83
CA VAL A 571 11.75 -11.19 -18.96
C VAL A 571 11.92 -10.78 -20.43
N GLY A 572 12.05 -9.48 -20.70
CA GLY A 572 12.13 -8.97 -22.07
C GLY A 572 13.25 -9.63 -22.88
N GLY A 573 12.89 -10.17 -24.04
CA GLY A 573 13.75 -10.97 -24.92
C GLY A 573 13.46 -12.48 -24.88
N ALA A 574 12.74 -12.97 -23.86
CA ALA A 574 12.38 -14.37 -23.74
C ALA A 574 11.33 -14.81 -24.78
N ASP A 575 11.61 -15.94 -25.44
CA ASP A 575 10.68 -16.67 -26.30
C ASP A 575 10.88 -18.17 -26.10
N VAL A 576 10.20 -18.73 -25.10
CA VAL A 576 10.61 -19.99 -24.47
C VAL A 576 9.58 -21.09 -24.71
N VAL A 577 10.04 -22.26 -25.13
CA VAL A 577 9.25 -23.49 -25.14
C VAL A 577 9.60 -24.33 -23.91
N LEU A 578 8.61 -24.64 -23.08
CA LEU A 578 8.73 -25.53 -21.93
C LEU A 578 7.95 -26.83 -22.22
N ASN A 579 8.62 -27.98 -22.17
CA ASN A 579 8.00 -29.26 -22.53
C ASN A 579 8.20 -30.33 -21.45
N GLY A 580 7.08 -30.84 -20.92
CA GLY A 580 7.08 -32.00 -20.01
C GLY A 580 7.67 -31.73 -18.62
N LEU A 581 7.73 -30.47 -18.17
CA LEU A 581 8.36 -30.09 -16.90
C LEU A 581 7.36 -30.17 -15.74
N LEU A 582 7.84 -30.56 -14.56
CA LEU A 582 7.14 -30.38 -13.28
C LEU A 582 7.70 -29.15 -12.57
N ILE A 583 6.86 -28.16 -12.27
CA ILE A 583 7.27 -26.87 -11.67
C ILE A 583 6.56 -26.68 -10.33
N THR A 584 7.33 -26.50 -9.26
CA THR A 584 6.80 -26.36 -7.91
C THR A 584 7.72 -25.54 -7.02
N SER A 585 7.18 -24.71 -6.13
CA SER A 585 7.99 -23.97 -5.16
C SER A 585 8.74 -24.90 -4.20
N GLY A 586 8.29 -26.16 -4.07
CA GLY A 586 8.88 -27.19 -3.22
C GLY A 586 8.70 -26.96 -1.72
N LYS A 587 7.90 -25.96 -1.33
CA LYS A 587 7.75 -25.53 0.07
C LYS A 587 6.28 -25.43 0.46
N GLU A 588 6.00 -25.74 1.72
CA GLU A 588 4.66 -25.63 2.27
C GLU A 588 4.31 -24.15 2.56
N ARG A 589 3.01 -23.87 2.50
CA ARG A 589 2.43 -22.53 2.74
C ARG A 589 2.82 -22.00 4.12
N PRO A 590 2.84 -20.66 4.32
CA PRO A 590 2.50 -19.58 3.39
C PRO A 590 3.67 -19.06 2.52
N PHE A 591 4.83 -19.71 2.53
CA PHE A 591 6.08 -19.14 2.01
C PHE A 591 6.44 -19.57 0.56
N SER A 592 5.46 -19.99 -0.24
CA SER A 592 5.66 -20.37 -1.64
C SER A 592 5.82 -19.14 -2.53
N GLY A 593 6.77 -19.15 -3.47
CA GLY A 593 6.84 -18.18 -4.57
C GLY A 593 5.98 -18.60 -5.76
N GLU A 594 6.00 -17.82 -6.83
CA GLU A 594 5.34 -18.14 -8.09
C GLU A 594 5.98 -19.35 -8.80
N GLY A 595 5.18 -20.10 -9.55
CA GLY A 595 5.71 -21.15 -10.42
C GLY A 595 6.44 -20.53 -11.60
N ILE A 596 5.72 -19.77 -12.42
CA ILE A 596 6.27 -19.11 -13.60
C ILE A 596 5.77 -17.67 -13.62
N VAL A 597 6.69 -16.72 -13.81
CA VAL A 597 6.37 -15.30 -14.04
C VAL A 597 6.80 -14.90 -15.44
N LEU A 598 5.91 -14.28 -16.21
CA LEU A 598 6.21 -13.67 -17.49
C LEU A 598 5.90 -12.18 -17.42
N GLY A 599 6.86 -11.34 -17.81
CA GLY A 599 6.67 -9.89 -17.84
C GLY A 599 7.19 -9.24 -19.12
N ARG A 600 7.02 -7.92 -19.20
CA ARG A 600 7.38 -7.09 -20.35
C ARG A 600 6.77 -7.65 -21.63
N ASN A 601 7.57 -8.09 -22.60
CA ASN A 601 7.12 -8.65 -23.87
C ASN A 601 7.54 -10.12 -24.03
N ALA A 602 7.76 -10.83 -22.91
CA ALA A 602 8.13 -12.25 -22.91
C ALA A 602 7.05 -13.12 -23.55
N ARG A 603 7.49 -14.20 -24.22
CA ARG A 603 6.60 -15.22 -24.77
C ARG A 603 6.94 -16.60 -24.24
N ALA A 604 5.91 -17.40 -23.95
CA ALA A 604 6.10 -18.80 -23.60
C ALA A 604 5.09 -19.74 -24.24
N ILE A 605 5.57 -20.93 -24.60
CA ILE A 605 4.73 -22.07 -25.01
C ILE A 605 5.00 -23.21 -24.04
N LEU A 606 4.00 -23.56 -23.23
CA LEU A 606 4.05 -24.65 -22.27
C LEU A 606 3.30 -25.85 -22.84
N LYS A 607 3.96 -27.00 -22.91
CA LYS A 607 3.39 -28.25 -23.40
C LYS A 607 3.56 -29.34 -22.36
N LYS A 608 2.47 -29.99 -21.96
CA LYS A 608 2.52 -31.15 -21.05
C LYS A 608 3.23 -30.85 -19.72
N CYS A 609 3.17 -29.61 -19.28
CA CYS A 609 3.78 -29.19 -18.02
C CYS A 609 2.79 -29.35 -16.87
N THR A 610 3.30 -29.74 -15.71
CA THR A 610 2.55 -29.75 -14.46
C THR A 610 3.06 -28.64 -13.55
N ILE A 611 2.19 -27.75 -13.09
CA ILE A 611 2.50 -26.60 -12.23
C ILE A 611 1.72 -26.75 -10.93
N LEU A 612 2.41 -26.98 -9.80
CA LEU A 612 1.74 -27.27 -8.53
C LEU A 612 2.43 -26.74 -7.27
N ASN A 613 1.63 -26.50 -6.22
CA ASN A 613 2.07 -26.01 -4.90
C ASN A 613 2.91 -24.72 -5.00
N ASN A 614 2.44 -23.74 -5.75
CA ASN A 614 3.00 -22.40 -5.84
C ASN A 614 2.03 -21.35 -5.26
N TYR A 615 2.50 -20.13 -5.05
CA TYR A 615 1.61 -19.01 -4.73
C TYR A 615 0.68 -18.71 -5.93
N LYS A 616 1.17 -18.01 -6.95
CA LYS A 616 0.56 -18.04 -8.29
C LYS A 616 1.20 -19.19 -9.07
N GLY A 617 0.40 -20.07 -9.67
CA GLY A 617 0.91 -21.11 -10.56
C GLY A 617 1.63 -20.49 -11.75
N ILE A 618 0.92 -19.64 -12.48
CA ILE A 618 1.46 -18.85 -13.60
C ILE A 618 0.96 -17.41 -13.46
N LEU A 619 1.88 -16.44 -13.51
CA LEU A 619 1.60 -15.01 -13.57
C LEU A 619 2.05 -14.47 -14.94
N VAL A 620 1.14 -13.88 -15.70
CA VAL A 620 1.44 -13.23 -16.98
C VAL A 620 1.07 -11.75 -16.88
N GLN A 621 2.05 -10.86 -17.04
CA GLN A 621 1.88 -9.42 -16.83
C GLN A 621 2.58 -8.58 -17.92
N GLY A 622 2.32 -7.27 -17.92
CA GLY A 622 2.84 -6.33 -18.89
C GLY A 622 2.19 -6.55 -20.26
N HIS A 623 2.97 -6.90 -21.26
CA HIS A 623 2.57 -7.27 -22.61
C HIS A 623 2.95 -8.72 -22.96
N ALA A 624 3.18 -9.57 -21.95
CA ALA A 624 3.63 -10.93 -22.16
C ALA A 624 2.54 -11.84 -22.73
N GLU A 625 2.95 -12.90 -23.42
CA GLU A 625 2.05 -13.86 -24.06
C GLU A 625 2.39 -15.30 -23.65
N ALA A 626 1.38 -16.09 -23.25
CA ALA A 626 1.55 -17.49 -22.91
C ALA A 626 0.56 -18.40 -23.65
N VAL A 627 1.05 -19.50 -24.20
CA VAL A 627 0.23 -20.59 -24.78
C VAL A 627 0.45 -21.85 -23.97
N LEU A 628 -0.62 -22.41 -23.41
CA LEU A 628 -0.60 -23.60 -22.57
C LEU A 628 -1.36 -24.71 -23.29
N THR A 629 -0.72 -25.86 -23.50
CA THR A 629 -1.31 -27.02 -24.17
C THR A 629 -1.03 -28.29 -23.38
N ASP A 630 -2.07 -29.08 -23.13
CA ASP A 630 -1.97 -30.32 -22.32
C ASP A 630 -1.39 -30.07 -20.91
N CYS A 631 -1.62 -28.90 -20.32
CA CYS A 631 -1.03 -28.53 -19.03
C CYS A 631 -1.94 -28.86 -17.83
N VAL A 632 -1.31 -29.12 -16.68
CA VAL A 632 -1.99 -29.38 -15.41
C VAL A 632 -1.54 -28.35 -14.36
N ILE A 633 -2.43 -27.41 -14.02
CA ILE A 633 -2.18 -26.35 -13.03
C ILE A 633 -3.01 -26.64 -11.78
N ARG A 634 -2.38 -27.06 -10.69
CA ARG A 634 -3.15 -27.50 -9.52
C ARG A 634 -2.52 -27.24 -8.16
N LYS A 635 -3.36 -27.15 -7.13
CA LYS A 635 -2.93 -27.01 -5.72
C LYS A 635 -2.09 -25.75 -5.44
N ASN A 636 -2.14 -24.76 -6.32
CA ASN A 636 -1.55 -23.46 -6.08
C ASN A 636 -2.50 -22.62 -5.19
N ASP A 637 -2.06 -21.45 -4.73
CA ASP A 637 -2.98 -20.51 -4.09
C ASP A 637 -3.93 -19.95 -5.15
N SER A 638 -3.37 -19.35 -6.21
CA SER A 638 -4.09 -19.00 -7.44
C SER A 638 -3.52 -19.78 -8.62
N GLY A 639 -4.38 -20.24 -9.55
CA GLY A 639 -3.95 -21.06 -10.68
C GLY A 639 -3.19 -20.26 -11.73
N VAL A 640 -3.91 -19.51 -12.56
CA VAL A 640 -3.36 -18.62 -13.61
C VAL A 640 -3.86 -17.20 -13.37
N VAL A 641 -2.95 -16.23 -13.32
CA VAL A 641 -3.28 -14.82 -13.13
C VAL A 641 -2.72 -14.02 -14.31
N VAL A 642 -3.57 -13.19 -14.91
CA VAL A 642 -3.24 -12.39 -16.09
C VAL A 642 -3.60 -10.94 -15.78
N GLU A 643 -2.61 -10.06 -15.88
CA GLU A 643 -2.67 -8.66 -15.44
C GLU A 643 -2.15 -7.72 -16.57
N HIS A 644 -2.43 -6.42 -16.46
CA HIS A 644 -2.06 -5.39 -17.42
C HIS A 644 -2.60 -5.60 -18.85
N ARG A 645 -1.74 -5.79 -19.85
CA ARG A 645 -2.09 -6.01 -21.28
C ARG A 645 -1.65 -7.39 -21.76
N ALA A 646 -1.46 -8.32 -20.83
CA ALA A 646 -0.99 -9.66 -21.11
C ALA A 646 -2.04 -10.51 -21.85
N ARG A 647 -1.55 -11.57 -22.51
CA ARG A 647 -2.38 -12.49 -23.30
C ARG A 647 -2.12 -13.93 -22.94
N VAL A 648 -3.18 -14.72 -22.85
CA VAL A 648 -3.07 -16.16 -22.60
C VAL A 648 -3.95 -16.97 -23.54
N SER A 649 -3.45 -18.12 -24.00
CA SER A 649 -4.25 -19.16 -24.66
C SER A 649 -4.09 -20.47 -23.90
N ILE A 650 -5.18 -21.05 -23.43
CA ILE A 650 -5.19 -22.30 -22.65
C ILE A 650 -6.01 -23.32 -23.43
N ILE A 651 -5.36 -24.41 -23.83
CA ILE A 651 -5.91 -25.41 -24.75
C ILE A 651 -5.70 -26.79 -24.14
N ASP A 652 -6.73 -27.64 -24.16
CA ASP A 652 -6.65 -29.05 -23.73
C ASP A 652 -6.03 -29.23 -22.32
N SER A 653 -6.29 -28.28 -21.41
CA SER A 653 -5.59 -28.19 -20.13
C SER A 653 -6.55 -28.24 -18.93
N SER A 654 -6.02 -28.50 -17.74
CA SER A 654 -6.79 -28.54 -16.49
C SER A 654 -6.26 -27.57 -15.44
N VAL A 655 -7.16 -26.80 -14.81
CA VAL A 655 -6.87 -25.89 -13.69
C VAL A 655 -7.71 -26.30 -12.47
N SER A 656 -7.08 -26.86 -11.44
CA SER A 656 -7.84 -27.48 -10.36
C SER A 656 -7.25 -27.44 -8.95
N GLU A 657 -8.09 -27.64 -7.93
CA GLU A 657 -7.65 -27.77 -6.52
C GLU A 657 -6.89 -26.53 -5.97
N ASN A 658 -7.01 -25.35 -6.58
CA ASN A 658 -6.36 -24.14 -6.10
C ASN A 658 -7.11 -23.53 -4.90
N GLN A 659 -6.42 -22.79 -4.02
CA GLN A 659 -7.03 -22.28 -2.77
C GLN A 659 -7.92 -21.06 -2.95
N PHE A 660 -7.70 -20.32 -4.02
CA PHE A 660 -8.47 -19.17 -4.38
C PHE A 660 -9.01 -19.39 -5.79
N VAL A 661 -8.86 -18.41 -6.67
CA VAL A 661 -9.41 -18.43 -8.02
C VAL A 661 -8.58 -19.37 -8.91
N GLY A 662 -9.26 -20.14 -9.77
CA GLY A 662 -8.60 -20.95 -10.78
C GLY A 662 -7.88 -20.07 -11.82
N ILE A 663 -8.61 -19.19 -12.49
CA ILE A 663 -8.08 -18.25 -13.49
C ILE A 663 -8.61 -16.83 -13.21
N THR A 664 -7.73 -15.84 -13.12
CA THR A 664 -8.10 -14.43 -12.94
C THR A 664 -7.59 -13.60 -14.11
N LEU A 665 -8.46 -12.75 -14.68
CA LEU A 665 -8.13 -11.77 -15.71
C LEU A 665 -8.48 -10.36 -15.22
N GLU A 666 -7.49 -9.48 -15.20
CA GLU A 666 -7.57 -8.10 -14.68
C GLU A 666 -7.12 -7.10 -15.76
N ASP A 667 -7.31 -5.80 -15.57
CA ASP A 667 -6.93 -4.73 -16.50
C ASP A 667 -7.46 -4.87 -17.94
N VAL A 668 -6.59 -4.86 -18.96
CA VAL A 668 -6.94 -4.85 -20.39
C VAL A 668 -6.45 -6.14 -21.06
N THR A 669 -6.60 -7.26 -20.35
CA THR A 669 -6.06 -8.56 -20.73
C THR A 669 -6.89 -9.26 -21.81
N GLN A 670 -6.29 -10.28 -22.45
CA GLN A 670 -6.96 -11.12 -23.44
C GLN A 670 -6.71 -12.60 -23.14
N ALA A 671 -7.77 -13.40 -23.08
CA ALA A 671 -7.67 -14.84 -22.86
C ALA A 671 -8.50 -15.63 -23.87
N ALA A 672 -7.91 -16.70 -24.40
CA ALA A 672 -8.62 -17.73 -25.17
C ALA A 672 -8.54 -19.07 -24.40
N ILE A 673 -9.68 -19.69 -24.09
CA ILE A 673 -9.76 -20.94 -23.33
C ILE A 673 -10.57 -21.94 -24.13
N LEU A 674 -9.93 -23.03 -24.56
CA LEU A 674 -10.53 -24.03 -25.45
C LEU A 674 -10.37 -25.43 -24.89
N ASN A 675 -11.47 -26.19 -24.84
CA ASN A 675 -11.47 -27.60 -24.45
C ASN A 675 -10.78 -27.87 -23.09
N CYS A 676 -11.01 -26.99 -22.12
CA CYS A 676 -10.37 -27.06 -20.81
C CYS A 676 -11.31 -27.59 -19.72
N SER A 677 -10.71 -27.94 -18.57
CA SER A 677 -11.41 -28.28 -17.33
C SER A 677 -10.96 -27.40 -16.17
N ILE A 678 -11.88 -26.67 -15.55
CA ILE A 678 -11.61 -25.78 -14.41
C ILE A 678 -12.45 -26.23 -13.21
N ALA A 679 -11.83 -26.89 -12.23
CA ALA A 679 -12.62 -27.58 -11.21
C ALA A 679 -11.99 -27.64 -9.82
N LEU A 680 -12.82 -27.84 -8.79
CA LEU A 680 -12.37 -28.07 -7.42
C LEU A 680 -11.53 -26.93 -6.82
N ASN A 681 -11.64 -25.71 -7.36
CA ASN A 681 -10.99 -24.55 -6.77
C ASN A 681 -11.83 -24.04 -5.59
N LYS A 682 -11.16 -23.59 -4.53
CA LYS A 682 -11.82 -23.09 -3.30
C LYS A 682 -12.38 -21.67 -3.46
N GLY A 683 -11.97 -20.95 -4.50
CA GLY A 683 -12.59 -19.70 -4.96
C GLY A 683 -13.46 -19.92 -6.20
N ASP A 684 -13.56 -18.89 -7.03
CA ASP A 684 -14.24 -18.99 -8.33
C ASP A 684 -13.41 -19.82 -9.32
N GLY A 685 -14.06 -20.46 -10.29
CA GLY A 685 -13.36 -21.12 -11.38
C GLY A 685 -12.60 -20.11 -12.24
N LEU A 686 -13.31 -19.08 -12.72
CA LEU A 686 -12.76 -17.98 -13.51
C LEU A 686 -13.36 -16.64 -13.07
N ARG A 687 -12.51 -15.62 -12.90
CA ARG A 687 -12.92 -14.24 -12.54
C ARG A 687 -12.45 -13.22 -13.59
N LEU A 688 -13.35 -12.32 -13.97
CA LEU A 688 -13.11 -11.22 -14.90
C LEU A 688 -13.29 -9.88 -14.18
N GLN A 689 -12.29 -9.01 -14.29
CA GLN A 689 -12.28 -7.65 -13.77
C GLN A 689 -11.91 -6.66 -14.90
N ASP A 690 -12.18 -5.37 -14.67
CA ASP A 690 -11.80 -4.28 -15.56
C ASP A 690 -12.23 -4.50 -17.03
N ASN A 691 -11.32 -4.29 -17.99
CA ASN A 691 -11.55 -4.39 -19.42
C ASN A 691 -11.09 -5.75 -19.99
N ALA A 692 -11.05 -6.80 -19.17
CA ALA A 692 -10.62 -8.14 -19.59
C ALA A 692 -11.48 -8.69 -20.75
N ASN A 693 -10.83 -9.28 -21.76
CA ASN A 693 -11.51 -9.91 -22.89
C ASN A 693 -11.33 -11.43 -22.84
N LEU A 694 -12.44 -12.17 -22.82
CA LEU A 694 -12.45 -13.63 -22.75
C LEU A 694 -13.12 -14.23 -23.99
N GLU A 695 -12.43 -15.17 -24.63
CA GLU A 695 -13.00 -16.13 -25.56
C GLU A 695 -12.93 -17.52 -24.91
N ILE A 696 -14.08 -18.16 -24.67
CA ILE A 696 -14.14 -19.45 -23.99
C ILE A 696 -15.09 -20.41 -24.72
N GLU A 697 -14.55 -21.56 -25.13
CA GLU A 697 -15.30 -22.55 -25.90
C GLU A 697 -15.07 -23.98 -25.41
N LYS A 698 -16.12 -24.81 -25.48
CA LYS A 698 -16.07 -26.25 -25.17
C LYS A 698 -15.44 -26.57 -23.81
N THR A 699 -15.52 -25.62 -22.87
CA THR A 699 -14.84 -25.70 -21.58
C THR A 699 -15.82 -26.07 -20.48
N GLN A 700 -15.34 -26.89 -19.53
CA GLN A 700 -16.12 -27.35 -18.39
C GLN A 700 -15.64 -26.64 -17.12
N ILE A 701 -16.53 -25.98 -16.39
CA ILE A 701 -16.21 -25.30 -15.14
C ILE A 701 -17.16 -25.79 -14.04
N PHE A 702 -16.66 -26.60 -13.11
CA PHE A 702 -17.52 -27.41 -12.24
C PHE A 702 -16.90 -27.66 -10.86
N LEU A 703 -17.73 -27.96 -9.87
CA LEU A 703 -17.30 -28.28 -8.49
C LEU A 703 -16.36 -27.25 -7.84
N ASN A 704 -16.43 -25.97 -8.23
CA ASN A 704 -15.72 -24.90 -7.52
C ASN A 704 -16.57 -24.42 -6.32
N ASP A 705 -15.90 -23.98 -5.25
CA ASP A 705 -16.57 -23.48 -4.04
C ASP A 705 -17.17 -22.07 -4.25
N GLY A 706 -16.67 -21.33 -5.23
CA GLY A 706 -17.20 -20.07 -5.71
C GLY A 706 -18.25 -20.23 -6.82
N TYR A 707 -18.31 -19.23 -7.69
CA TYR A 707 -18.99 -19.33 -8.98
C TYR A 707 -18.13 -20.09 -9.98
N GLY A 708 -18.75 -20.66 -11.02
CA GLY A 708 -17.99 -21.19 -12.15
C GLY A 708 -17.25 -20.06 -12.86
N LEU A 709 -18.00 -19.09 -13.38
CA LEU A 709 -17.45 -17.88 -14.02
C LEU A 709 -18.15 -16.64 -13.47
N VAL A 710 -17.37 -15.64 -13.05
CA VAL A 710 -17.88 -14.36 -12.54
C VAL A 710 -17.30 -13.18 -13.31
N ALA A 711 -18.18 -12.27 -13.73
CA ALA A 711 -17.84 -10.92 -14.13
C ALA A 711 -18.02 -9.99 -12.92
N ASN A 712 -17.02 -9.18 -12.61
CA ASN A 712 -17.02 -8.29 -11.45
C ASN A 712 -17.97 -7.10 -11.66
N ILE A 713 -19.26 -7.29 -11.45
CA ILE A 713 -20.29 -6.25 -11.59
C ILE A 713 -21.20 -6.19 -10.36
N GLU A 714 -21.97 -5.10 -10.24
CA GLU A 714 -22.91 -4.90 -9.13
C GLU A 714 -23.87 -6.10 -8.97
N GLY A 715 -24.03 -6.57 -7.72
CA GLY A 715 -24.86 -7.75 -7.39
C GLY A 715 -24.10 -9.08 -7.37
N CYS A 716 -22.88 -9.15 -7.90
CA CYS A 716 -21.99 -10.28 -7.72
C CYS A 716 -21.18 -10.16 -6.42
N ARG A 717 -20.92 -11.29 -5.75
CA ARG A 717 -20.13 -11.28 -4.51
C ARG A 717 -18.68 -10.91 -4.81
N GLY A 718 -18.11 -10.06 -3.97
CA GLY A 718 -16.74 -9.57 -4.15
C GLY A 718 -16.68 -8.39 -5.11
N PHE A 719 -17.84 -7.80 -5.45
CA PHE A 719 -17.91 -6.58 -6.24
C PHE A 719 -17.12 -5.45 -5.58
N SER A 720 -16.13 -4.98 -6.32
CA SER A 720 -15.40 -3.73 -6.09
C SER A 720 -15.70 -2.84 -7.27
N LYS A 721 -16.14 -1.60 -7.01
CA LYS A 721 -16.36 -0.59 -8.05
C LYS A 721 -15.06 -0.16 -8.73
N ALA A 722 -13.92 -0.31 -8.04
CA ALA A 722 -12.61 0.02 -8.60
C ALA A 722 -12.24 -0.92 -9.76
N ASP A 723 -12.66 -2.18 -9.67
CA ASP A 723 -12.24 -3.24 -10.61
C ASP A 723 -13.41 -3.71 -11.51
N GLU A 724 -14.40 -2.84 -11.71
CA GLU A 724 -15.67 -3.17 -12.38
C GLU A 724 -15.44 -3.70 -13.80
N PHE A 725 -16.09 -4.82 -14.11
CA PHE A 725 -15.96 -5.48 -15.40
C PHE A 725 -16.72 -4.72 -16.50
N MET A 726 -15.95 -4.14 -17.42
CA MET A 726 -16.37 -3.43 -18.62
C MET A 726 -15.94 -4.12 -19.92
N GLY A 727 -15.32 -5.30 -19.80
CA GLY A 727 -14.81 -6.09 -20.91
C GLY A 727 -15.85 -6.87 -21.70
N CYS A 728 -15.40 -7.87 -22.47
CA CYS A 728 -16.26 -8.65 -23.37
C CYS A 728 -16.01 -10.15 -23.24
N VAL A 729 -17.10 -10.93 -23.28
CA VAL A 729 -17.07 -12.40 -23.27
C VAL A 729 -17.63 -12.94 -24.58
N ARG A 730 -16.91 -13.88 -25.19
CA ARG A 730 -17.28 -14.60 -26.42
C ARG A 730 -17.13 -16.11 -26.23
N GLY A 731 -17.76 -16.86 -27.13
CA GLY A 731 -17.63 -18.31 -27.23
C GLY A 731 -18.92 -19.08 -26.90
N THR A 732 -18.87 -20.40 -27.08
CA THR A 732 -20.05 -21.28 -27.08
C THR A 732 -19.73 -22.68 -26.55
N GLU A 733 -20.77 -23.50 -26.36
CA GLU A 733 -20.66 -24.92 -25.99
C GLU A 733 -20.01 -25.17 -24.60
N ASN A 734 -20.09 -24.21 -23.67
CA ASN A 734 -19.52 -24.36 -22.34
C ASN A 734 -20.45 -25.10 -21.37
N LEU A 735 -19.88 -25.90 -20.46
CA LEU A 735 -20.63 -26.59 -19.41
C LEU A 735 -20.28 -26.01 -18.04
N ILE A 736 -21.18 -25.19 -17.50
CA ILE A 736 -20.96 -24.45 -16.26
C ILE A 736 -22.17 -24.68 -15.32
N PRO A 737 -22.29 -25.86 -14.70
CA PRO A 737 -23.44 -26.22 -13.88
C PRO A 737 -23.55 -25.34 -12.62
N GLY A 738 -24.79 -24.98 -12.28
CA GLY A 738 -25.13 -24.35 -11.01
C GLY A 738 -25.36 -25.37 -9.88
N PRO A 739 -25.66 -24.90 -8.66
CA PRO A 739 -25.66 -25.73 -7.44
C PRO A 739 -26.74 -26.82 -7.39
N THR A 740 -27.73 -26.78 -8.29
CA THR A 740 -28.75 -27.83 -8.39
C THR A 740 -28.24 -29.10 -9.06
N ASP A 741 -27.09 -29.03 -9.74
CA ASP A 741 -26.43 -30.17 -10.34
C ASP A 741 -25.42 -30.79 -9.35
N PRO A 742 -25.29 -32.13 -9.25
CA PRO A 742 -24.27 -32.76 -8.42
C PRO A 742 -22.82 -32.36 -8.74
N THR A 743 -22.57 -31.91 -9.98
CA THR A 743 -21.29 -31.37 -10.44
C THR A 743 -21.23 -29.83 -10.35
N GLY A 744 -22.26 -29.20 -9.78
CA GLY A 744 -22.44 -27.77 -9.73
C GLY A 744 -21.36 -27.00 -8.99
N ASN A 745 -21.12 -25.76 -9.42
CA ASN A 745 -20.36 -24.79 -8.64
C ASN A 745 -21.22 -24.29 -7.48
N LYS A 746 -20.65 -24.24 -6.27
CA LYS A 746 -21.43 -24.08 -5.01
C LYS A 746 -22.22 -22.78 -4.95
N ARG A 747 -21.72 -21.67 -5.49
CA ARG A 747 -22.43 -20.38 -5.48
C ARG A 747 -23.35 -20.15 -6.68
N GLY A 748 -23.05 -20.78 -7.80
CA GLY A 748 -23.73 -20.55 -9.07
C GLY A 748 -22.84 -20.90 -10.25
N GLY A 749 -23.44 -21.22 -11.39
CA GLY A 749 -22.67 -21.41 -12.62
C GLY A 749 -22.04 -20.09 -13.08
N LEU A 750 -22.87 -19.06 -13.23
CA LEU A 750 -22.51 -17.74 -13.75
C LEU A 750 -22.96 -16.63 -12.81
N CYS A 751 -22.14 -15.58 -12.66
CA CYS A 751 -22.55 -14.31 -12.05
C CYS A 751 -22.10 -13.13 -12.93
N PRO A 752 -23.03 -12.32 -13.48
CA PRO A 752 -24.48 -12.36 -13.28
C PRO A 752 -25.13 -13.64 -13.86
N PRO A 753 -26.40 -13.96 -13.53
CA PRO A 753 -27.08 -15.13 -14.07
C PRO A 753 -27.26 -15.11 -15.59
N TYR A 754 -27.33 -16.29 -16.22
CA TYR A 754 -27.68 -16.46 -17.65
C TYR A 754 -29.16 -16.82 -17.84
N PRO A 755 -29.83 -16.36 -18.92
CA PRO A 755 -29.32 -15.50 -19.98
C PRO A 755 -29.29 -14.02 -19.60
N GLY A 756 -28.32 -13.28 -20.15
CA GLY A 756 -28.13 -11.85 -19.88
C GLY A 756 -26.69 -11.42 -20.18
N ALA A 757 -26.48 -10.11 -20.36
CA ALA A 757 -25.13 -9.57 -20.45
C ALA A 757 -24.33 -9.89 -19.16
N PRO A 758 -23.01 -10.15 -19.26
CA PRO A 758 -22.15 -10.05 -20.45
C PRO A 758 -22.08 -11.33 -21.30
N TRP A 759 -22.91 -12.33 -21.05
CA TRP A 759 -22.82 -13.64 -21.69
C TRP A 759 -23.43 -13.65 -23.10
N PRO A 760 -22.76 -14.23 -24.11
CA PRO A 760 -23.32 -14.33 -25.46
C PRO A 760 -24.51 -15.30 -25.54
N ALA A 761 -25.30 -15.21 -26.61
CA ALA A 761 -26.33 -16.21 -26.89
C ALA A 761 -25.70 -17.57 -27.17
N ASN A 762 -26.30 -18.67 -26.68
CA ASN A 762 -25.78 -20.04 -26.78
C ASN A 762 -24.44 -20.26 -26.05
N PHE A 763 -24.15 -19.44 -25.04
CA PHE A 763 -22.93 -19.56 -24.25
C PHE A 763 -22.79 -20.92 -23.57
N LEU A 764 -23.89 -21.45 -23.05
CA LEU A 764 -23.96 -22.76 -22.40
C LEU A 764 -24.40 -23.85 -23.38
N ARG A 765 -23.81 -25.03 -23.24
CA ARG A 765 -24.23 -26.24 -23.96
C ARG A 765 -25.65 -26.64 -23.53
N ASN A 766 -26.52 -26.92 -24.50
CA ASN A 766 -27.84 -27.50 -24.22
C ASN A 766 -27.67 -28.89 -23.59
N ARG A 767 -28.33 -29.14 -22.46
CA ARG A 767 -28.43 -30.50 -21.91
C ARG A 767 -29.35 -31.30 -22.82
N GLU A 768 -28.83 -32.37 -23.41
CA GLU A 768 -29.66 -33.45 -23.98
C GLU A 768 -30.19 -34.35 -22.87
#